data_AF-A0A4P9ZK99-F1
#
_entry.id   AF-A0A4P9ZK99-F1
#
_cell.length_a   1.000
_cell.length_b   1.000
_cell.length_c   1.000
_cell.angle_alpha   90.00
_cell.angle_beta   90.00
_cell.angle_gamma   90.00
#
_symmetry.space_group_name_H-M   'P 1'
#
loop_
_entity.id
_entity.type
_entity.pdbx_description
1 polymer ?
#
loop_
_entity_poly.entity_id
_entity_poly.type
_entity_poly.pdbx_seq_one_letter_code
_entity_poly.pdbx_strand_id
1 'polypeptide(L)'
;CQVFDQELEALQIQSVSKEQIHPRKSYKMNSSCFAEGTRLVVHNCADILLNAAYKWSTSRPSLLTDSKDVMDGTTTQKMWVDVQLRWGDFDSHDIERYTRAKFLDYSTDSMSIYPSPTGIMVGLDLAYNQHSAYGHWPPGFKPLMSQAMNKIMKANPALFVLRERIRKGLQLYSSEPTEPYLSSQTITEIFSNQIIWFIDDTNVYRVTTHRTFEGNITTKPINGVVLIFNPRTGQAFLKVIHASVFAGQKRLGQLAKWKTAEEVVALIRSLPVEEQPRQLIVTRKGMLDPLEIHCLDFPNVVIRGSELQLPFQACLQVEKFGDMILKATEPKMCLYNLYDDWVKTISPYTAFSRLILILRGLHVNTERAKMILRPDRNTLTKEYHVWPTFTDEEWIKVEVALKDLILNDYGKKNNVSTASLTQSEIRDIILGMQISAPSLQRQQIAEIEKQAKEQSQLTAVTTKSRNVHGDEIIVTTTSNYETQTFSSKTDWRVRAISANNLHLRINNLFVSADDIGQSGFTYVLPKNILRRFIMSADLRTQIAGYLYGVTPAGRSDVKEIHCIALVPQWGTHREVHLPHDLPHHPLIKDMEPLGWIHTQPNETAQLSPQDVTMHAKTMAEHKSWDGEATTIITCSFTPGSCSLAAYKLTPQGYEWGAQNRDTVSAQPAGYSLGHFEKVQMLLSDKYQGFFLVPSDGVWNYNFMGPNHRADMKYEVELDIPHEFYHEVHRPNHFLNFTAME
;
A
#
# COMPACT_ATOMS: atom_id res chain seq x y z
N CYS A 1 10.85 41.24 -7.64
CA CYS A 1 12.12 41.19 -6.89
C CYS A 1 13.25 40.64 -7.76
N GLN A 2 13.26 39.34 -8.08
CA GLN A 2 14.35 38.70 -8.85
C GLN A 2 14.80 39.45 -10.11
N VAL A 3 13.86 40.00 -10.89
CA VAL A 3 14.20 40.79 -12.10
C VAL A 3 14.98 42.07 -11.75
N PHE A 4 14.61 42.76 -10.67
CA PHE A 4 15.35 43.93 -10.20
C PHE A 4 16.70 43.57 -9.58
N ASP A 5 16.80 42.41 -8.91
CA ASP A 5 18.07 41.92 -8.35
C ASP A 5 19.12 41.62 -9.44
N GLN A 6 18.67 41.26 -10.65
CA GLN A 6 19.56 41.04 -11.80
C GLN A 6 20.08 42.33 -12.44
N GLU A 7 19.43 43.47 -12.18
CA GLU A 7 19.67 44.76 -12.85
C GLU A 7 20.16 45.84 -11.88
N LEU A 8 20.76 45.44 -10.73
CA LEU A 8 21.18 46.36 -9.67
C LEU A 8 22.16 47.42 -10.17
N GLU A 9 23.21 47.00 -10.90
CA GLU A 9 24.26 47.89 -11.39
C GLU A 9 23.74 48.79 -12.53
N ALA A 10 23.05 48.21 -13.51
CA ALA A 10 22.56 48.92 -14.69
C ALA A 10 21.56 50.03 -14.33
N LEU A 11 20.71 49.81 -13.32
CA LEU A 11 19.71 50.76 -12.87
C LEU A 11 20.13 51.57 -11.63
N GLN A 12 21.37 51.41 -11.16
CA GLN A 12 21.89 52.10 -9.96
C GLN A 12 21.03 51.86 -8.71
N ILE A 13 20.56 50.63 -8.53
CA ILE A 13 19.80 50.19 -7.35
C ILE A 13 20.79 49.73 -6.28
N GLN A 14 20.71 50.29 -5.08
CA GLN A 14 21.49 49.86 -3.92
C GLN A 14 20.95 48.55 -3.34
N SER A 15 19.63 48.44 -3.20
CA SER A 15 18.98 47.27 -2.63
C SER A 15 17.53 47.15 -3.09
N VAL A 16 17.07 45.91 -3.27
CA VAL A 16 15.66 45.56 -3.50
C VAL A 16 15.15 44.87 -2.24
N SER A 17 14.08 45.40 -1.64
CA SER A 17 13.46 44.84 -0.44
C SER A 17 12.03 44.41 -0.76
N LYS A 18 11.71 43.14 -0.51
CA LYS A 18 10.33 42.68 -0.50
C LYS A 18 9.71 43.03 0.85
N GLU A 19 8.65 43.81 0.84
CA GLU A 19 7.98 44.27 2.06
C GLU A 19 7.22 43.13 2.75
N GLN A 20 6.95 43.30 4.05
CA GLN A 20 6.09 42.37 4.79
C GLN A 20 4.62 42.63 4.45
N ILE A 21 4.09 41.84 3.53
CA ILE A 21 2.74 41.99 3.00
C ILE A 21 1.70 41.37 3.94
N HIS A 22 0.63 42.11 4.23
CA HIS A 22 -0.50 41.58 4.99
C HIS A 22 -1.18 40.42 4.23
N PRO A 23 -1.55 39.29 4.89
CA PRO A 23 -2.04 38.08 4.21
C PRO A 23 -3.28 38.28 3.31
N ARG A 24 -4.04 39.35 3.54
CA ARG A 24 -5.28 39.69 2.80
C ARG A 24 -5.14 40.85 1.82
N LYS A 25 -3.94 41.42 1.67
CA LYS A 25 -3.72 42.61 0.82
C LYS A 25 -4.17 42.36 -0.62
N SER A 26 -3.86 41.18 -1.16
CA SER A 26 -4.06 40.83 -2.58
C SER A 26 -5.50 40.91 -3.09
N TYR A 27 -6.50 40.92 -2.20
CA TYR A 27 -7.92 41.05 -2.57
C TYR A 27 -8.63 42.22 -1.87
N LYS A 28 -7.87 43.16 -1.29
CA LYS A 28 -8.44 44.38 -0.70
C LYS A 28 -8.52 45.48 -1.77
N MET A 29 -9.74 45.75 -2.23
CA MET A 29 -9.98 46.65 -3.37
C MET A 29 -10.21 48.12 -2.99
N ASN A 30 -10.27 48.43 -1.69
CA ASN A 30 -10.61 49.76 -1.17
C ASN A 30 -9.39 50.53 -0.63
N SER A 31 -8.33 49.83 -0.22
CA SER A 31 -7.06 50.41 0.20
C SER A 31 -5.97 49.34 0.14
N SER A 32 -4.71 49.74 -0.03
CA SER A 32 -3.58 48.81 -0.14
C SER A 32 -2.95 48.44 1.24
N CYS A 33 -3.41 49.04 2.35
CA CYS A 33 -2.95 48.81 3.73
C CYS A 33 -3.93 48.01 4.62
N PHE A 34 -3.49 47.59 5.82
CA PHE A 34 -4.35 47.04 6.89
C PHE A 34 -4.13 47.82 8.20
N ALA A 35 -5.19 48.00 8.99
CA ALA A 35 -5.14 48.50 10.36
C ALA A 35 -5.73 47.42 11.28
N GLU A 36 -4.97 46.97 12.28
CA GLU A 36 -5.39 45.93 13.22
C GLU A 36 -5.64 46.54 14.60
N GLY A 37 -6.89 46.91 14.89
CA GLY A 37 -7.30 47.45 16.19
C GLY A 37 -6.64 48.77 16.60
N THR A 38 -6.83 49.16 17.88
CA THR A 38 -6.42 50.45 18.49
C THR A 38 -4.90 50.65 18.63
N ARG A 39 -4.06 49.75 18.09
CA ARG A 39 -2.61 49.95 17.97
C ARG A 39 -2.28 50.25 16.51
N LEU A 40 -1.82 51.47 16.26
CA LEU A 40 -1.39 51.99 14.96
C LEU A 40 -0.15 51.23 14.44
N VAL A 41 -0.32 50.00 13.99
CA VAL A 41 0.66 49.32 13.12
C VAL A 41 0.15 49.49 11.70
N VAL A 42 0.57 50.59 11.06
CA VAL A 42 0.25 50.80 9.65
C VAL A 42 1.19 49.94 8.82
N HIS A 43 0.66 48.86 8.24
CA HIS A 43 1.43 48.09 7.26
C HIS A 43 1.59 48.93 5.98
N ASN A 44 2.84 49.04 5.54
CA ASN A 44 3.24 49.66 4.28
C ASN A 44 2.47 49.04 3.10
N CYS A 45 1.89 49.88 2.24
CA CYS A 45 1.13 49.45 1.06
C CYS A 45 2.02 48.89 -0.07
N ALA A 46 3.31 49.18 -0.08
CA ALA A 46 4.22 48.72 -1.13
C ALA A 46 4.45 47.20 -1.04
N ASP A 47 4.59 46.52 -2.19
CA ASP A 47 5.04 45.11 -2.23
C ASP A 47 6.57 45.02 -2.32
N ILE A 48 7.18 45.95 -3.06
CA ILE A 48 8.61 46.03 -3.30
C ILE A 48 9.07 47.46 -3.05
N LEU A 49 10.16 47.61 -2.32
CA LEU A 49 10.87 48.87 -2.13
C LEU A 49 12.25 48.80 -2.78
N LEU A 50 12.58 49.84 -3.53
CA LEU A 50 13.84 50.00 -4.24
C LEU A 50 14.58 51.21 -3.66
N ASN A 51 15.82 51.01 -3.22
CA ASN A 51 16.68 52.09 -2.76
C ASN A 51 17.71 52.43 -3.85
N ALA A 52 17.85 53.70 -4.19
CA ALA A 52 18.84 54.17 -5.16
C ALA A 52 20.24 54.22 -4.55
N ALA A 53 21.28 53.91 -5.33
CA ALA A 53 22.67 54.08 -4.91
C ALA A 53 23.05 55.56 -4.68
N TYR A 54 22.39 56.48 -5.39
CA TYR A 54 22.56 57.93 -5.20
C TYR A 54 21.23 58.68 -5.25
N LYS A 55 20.77 59.05 -6.45
CA LYS A 55 19.47 59.70 -6.70
C LYS A 55 19.01 59.36 -8.12
N TRP A 56 17.75 58.99 -8.27
CA TRP A 56 17.11 58.87 -9.58
C TRP A 56 16.40 60.17 -9.94
N SER A 57 16.58 60.64 -11.18
CA SER A 57 15.67 61.61 -11.79
C SER A 57 14.45 60.86 -12.29
N THR A 58 13.25 61.30 -11.93
CA THR A 58 12.00 60.59 -12.25
C THR A 58 11.13 61.40 -13.20
N SER A 59 10.39 60.71 -14.07
CA SER A 59 9.34 61.33 -14.89
C SER A 59 8.11 61.70 -14.06
N ARG A 60 7.24 62.53 -14.64
CA ARG A 60 5.83 62.58 -14.21
C ARG A 60 5.15 61.21 -14.38
N PRO A 61 4.10 60.90 -13.61
CA PRO A 61 3.37 59.65 -13.76
C PRO A 61 2.81 59.45 -15.17
N SER A 62 3.23 58.38 -15.84
CA SER A 62 2.80 58.01 -17.20
C SER A 62 2.51 56.51 -17.30
N LEU A 63 1.83 56.10 -18.36
CA LEU A 63 1.54 54.69 -18.62
C LEU A 63 2.80 53.96 -19.09
N LEU A 64 2.85 52.64 -18.88
CA LEU A 64 3.91 51.76 -19.37
C LEU A 64 4.10 51.84 -20.90
N THR A 65 3.01 52.07 -21.62
CA THR A 65 2.91 52.14 -23.09
C THR A 65 3.26 53.52 -23.66
N ASP A 66 3.32 54.55 -22.82
CA ASP A 66 3.69 55.90 -23.26
C ASP A 66 5.17 55.97 -23.66
N SER A 67 5.42 56.48 -24.87
CA SER A 67 6.77 56.54 -25.48
C SER A 67 7.56 57.80 -25.14
N LYS A 68 6.90 58.85 -24.62
CA LYS A 68 7.52 60.13 -24.28
C LYS A 68 7.33 60.45 -22.80
N ASP A 69 8.37 60.22 -22.02
CA ASP A 69 8.41 60.60 -20.62
C ASP A 69 8.92 62.04 -20.46
N VAL A 70 8.16 62.86 -19.74
CA VAL A 70 8.56 64.23 -19.40
C VAL A 70 9.21 64.21 -18.03
N MET A 71 10.53 64.43 -18.02
CA MET A 71 11.32 64.59 -16.80
C MET A 71 11.13 66.02 -16.29
N ASP A 72 10.65 66.19 -15.06
CA ASP A 72 10.37 67.50 -14.47
C ASP A 72 11.44 67.94 -13.44
N GLY A 73 12.53 67.19 -13.34
CA GLY A 73 13.63 67.46 -12.42
C GLY A 73 13.39 66.94 -10.99
N THR A 74 12.27 66.25 -10.74
CA THR A 74 12.03 65.56 -9.47
C THR A 74 13.07 64.46 -9.27
N THR A 75 13.69 64.42 -8.09
CA THR A 75 14.64 63.36 -7.73
C THR A 75 14.17 62.56 -6.54
N THR A 76 14.43 61.25 -6.55
CA THR A 76 14.06 60.34 -5.46
C THR A 76 15.20 59.39 -5.12
N GLN A 77 15.20 58.92 -3.87
CA GLN A 77 16.12 57.89 -3.38
C GLN A 77 15.40 56.57 -3.10
N LYS A 78 14.06 56.59 -3.02
CA LYS A 78 13.22 55.44 -2.69
C LYS A 78 12.08 55.34 -3.68
N MET A 79 11.87 54.17 -4.24
CA MET A 79 10.77 53.92 -5.16
C MET A 79 10.05 52.63 -4.78
N TRP A 80 8.72 52.69 -4.75
CA TRP A 80 7.91 51.50 -4.45
C TRP A 80 7.29 50.90 -5.72
N VAL A 81 7.00 49.60 -5.65
CA VAL A 81 6.16 48.90 -6.63
C VAL A 81 5.00 48.25 -5.88
N ASP A 82 3.79 48.46 -6.39
CA ASP A 82 2.55 47.86 -5.88
C ASP A 82 1.87 47.06 -7.00
N VAL A 83 1.58 45.78 -6.75
CA VAL A 83 1.01 44.86 -7.73
C VAL A 83 -0.45 44.59 -7.40
N GLN A 84 -1.34 45.11 -8.23
CA GLN A 84 -2.79 45.02 -8.07
C GLN A 84 -3.37 43.95 -8.99
N LEU A 85 -4.12 43.02 -8.40
CA LEU A 85 -4.85 41.99 -9.13
C LEU A 85 -6.30 42.43 -9.30
N ARG A 86 -6.87 42.13 -10.47
CA ARG A 86 -8.26 42.40 -10.80
C ARG A 86 -8.88 41.21 -11.51
N TRP A 87 -10.17 41.00 -11.32
CA TRP A 87 -11.00 40.16 -12.20
C TRP A 87 -11.99 41.07 -12.94
N GLY A 88 -11.70 41.41 -14.20
CA GLY A 88 -12.56 42.28 -15.01
C GLY A 88 -13.84 41.59 -15.46
N ASP A 89 -14.80 42.41 -15.89
CA ASP A 89 -16.04 41.97 -16.54
C ASP A 89 -16.19 42.64 -17.91
N PHE A 90 -17.28 42.33 -18.62
CA PHE A 90 -17.51 42.84 -19.97
C PHE A 90 -17.56 44.37 -20.01
N ASP A 91 -18.18 45.00 -19.01
CA ASP A 91 -18.36 46.45 -18.96
C ASP A 91 -17.08 47.17 -18.50
N SER A 92 -16.24 46.50 -17.73
CA SER A 92 -15.04 47.07 -17.14
C SER A 92 -13.89 46.05 -17.15
N HIS A 93 -13.06 46.15 -18.19
CA HIS A 93 -11.83 45.35 -18.35
C HIS A 93 -10.63 46.19 -18.85
N ASP A 94 -10.79 47.50 -19.03
CA ASP A 94 -9.66 48.39 -19.37
C ASP A 94 -8.69 48.50 -18.17
N ILE A 95 -7.56 47.81 -18.28
CA ILE A 95 -6.54 47.73 -17.22
C ILE A 95 -5.70 49.00 -17.11
N GLU A 96 -5.53 49.78 -18.19
CA GLU A 96 -4.76 51.03 -18.16
C GLU A 96 -5.53 52.08 -17.35
N ARG A 97 -6.82 52.24 -17.65
CA ARG A 97 -7.69 53.16 -16.91
C ARG A 97 -7.81 52.76 -15.44
N TYR A 98 -7.95 51.46 -15.15
CA TYR A 98 -8.02 50.95 -13.78
C TYR A 98 -6.75 51.25 -12.99
N THR A 99 -5.58 50.91 -13.55
CA THR A 99 -4.28 51.07 -12.87
C THR A 99 -4.00 52.54 -12.60
N ARG A 100 -4.29 53.42 -13.56
CA ARG A 100 -4.17 54.87 -13.39
C ARG A 100 -5.10 55.40 -12.30
N ALA A 101 -6.38 55.02 -12.32
CA ALA A 101 -7.35 55.46 -11.32
C ALA A 101 -6.90 55.04 -9.91
N LYS A 102 -6.54 53.77 -9.73
CA LYS A 102 -6.07 53.25 -8.43
C LYS A 102 -4.78 53.88 -7.96
N PHE A 103 -3.84 54.16 -8.85
CA PHE A 103 -2.62 54.88 -8.49
C PHE A 103 -2.94 56.27 -7.95
N LEU A 104 -3.81 57.02 -8.62
CA LEU A 104 -4.20 58.37 -8.18
C LEU A 104 -5.00 58.33 -6.88
N ASP A 105 -5.94 57.39 -6.75
CA ASP A 105 -6.72 57.21 -5.54
C ASP A 105 -5.81 56.86 -4.35
N TYR A 106 -4.95 55.86 -4.47
CA TYR A 106 -4.14 55.38 -3.34
C TYR A 106 -2.94 56.27 -3.01
N SER A 107 -2.40 57.02 -3.98
CA SER A 107 -1.31 57.97 -3.71
C SER A 107 -1.78 59.26 -3.05
N THR A 108 -3.08 59.60 -3.18
CA THR A 108 -3.67 60.80 -2.57
C THR A 108 -4.48 60.50 -1.31
N ASP A 109 -4.93 59.26 -1.13
CA ASP A 109 -5.69 58.82 0.03
C ASP A 109 -4.82 58.69 1.30
N SER A 110 -5.26 59.35 2.37
CA SER A 110 -4.63 59.31 3.69
C SER A 110 -4.65 57.93 4.37
N MET A 111 -5.51 57.00 3.94
CA MET A 111 -5.52 55.65 4.49
C MET A 111 -4.37 54.80 3.92
N SER A 112 -3.95 55.04 2.68
CA SER A 112 -2.92 54.24 2.00
C SER A 112 -1.52 54.87 2.19
N ILE A 113 -0.64 54.19 2.93
CA ILE A 113 0.70 54.70 3.23
C ILE A 113 1.75 54.01 2.36
N TYR A 114 2.43 54.81 1.53
CA TYR A 114 3.60 54.40 0.77
C TYR A 114 4.90 55.02 1.33
N PRO A 115 6.08 54.38 1.15
CA PRO A 115 7.34 54.82 1.76
C PRO A 115 7.95 56.07 1.11
N SER A 116 7.48 56.42 -0.07
CA SER A 116 7.92 57.58 -0.84
C SER A 116 6.79 58.04 -1.77
N PRO A 117 6.80 59.31 -2.22
CA PRO A 117 5.80 59.81 -3.17
C PRO A 117 5.98 59.24 -4.60
N THR A 118 7.14 58.67 -4.90
CA THR A 118 7.47 58.10 -6.21
C THR A 118 7.34 56.59 -6.20
N GLY A 119 6.54 56.05 -7.12
CA GLY A 119 6.39 54.62 -7.30
C GLY A 119 5.67 54.24 -8.59
N ILE A 120 5.56 52.93 -8.78
CA ILE A 120 4.96 52.28 -9.95
C ILE A 120 3.86 51.34 -9.46
N MET A 121 2.64 51.52 -9.96
CA MET A 121 1.57 50.55 -9.76
C MET A 121 1.44 49.67 -11.00
N VAL A 122 1.39 48.36 -10.80
CA VAL A 122 1.22 47.36 -11.84
C VAL A 122 -0.16 46.74 -11.68
N GLY A 123 -1.01 46.82 -12.71
CA GLY A 123 -2.32 46.17 -12.73
C GLY A 123 -2.31 44.93 -13.61
N LEU A 124 -2.88 43.83 -13.09
CA LEU A 124 -3.12 42.60 -13.84
C LEU A 124 -4.60 42.26 -13.84
N ASP A 125 -5.20 42.16 -15.03
CA ASP A 125 -6.53 41.58 -15.20
C ASP A 125 -6.41 40.08 -15.43
N LEU A 126 -6.86 39.31 -14.44
CA LEU A 126 -6.80 37.86 -14.41
C LEU A 126 -7.83 37.20 -15.34
N ALA A 127 -8.95 37.87 -15.62
CA ALA A 127 -10.01 37.35 -16.49
C ALA A 127 -9.64 37.52 -17.96
N TYR A 128 -9.16 38.72 -18.32
CA TYR A 128 -8.81 39.09 -19.69
C TYR A 128 -7.33 38.85 -20.03
N ASN A 129 -6.53 38.42 -19.05
CA ASN A 129 -5.10 38.18 -19.21
C ASN A 129 -4.32 39.41 -19.74
N GLN A 130 -4.75 40.61 -19.32
CA GLN A 130 -4.16 41.89 -19.69
C GLN A 130 -3.35 42.47 -18.53
N HIS A 131 -2.37 43.31 -18.83
CA HIS A 131 -1.59 44.02 -17.81
C HIS A 131 -1.27 45.43 -18.26
N SER A 132 -1.07 46.33 -17.30
CA SER A 132 -0.51 47.65 -17.53
C SER A 132 0.22 48.12 -16.26
N ALA A 133 0.96 49.22 -16.37
CA ALA A 133 1.53 49.89 -15.23
C ALA A 133 1.39 51.40 -15.38
N TYR A 134 1.20 52.10 -14.26
CA TYR A 134 1.14 53.55 -14.20
C TYR A 134 1.95 54.05 -13.00
N GLY A 135 2.77 55.07 -13.22
CA GLY A 135 3.58 55.64 -12.16
C GLY A 135 4.80 56.39 -12.67
N HIS A 136 5.75 56.61 -11.79
CA HIS A 136 6.98 57.37 -12.05
C HIS A 136 8.04 56.48 -12.69
N TRP A 137 8.74 56.98 -13.70
CA TRP A 137 9.74 56.22 -14.43
C TRP A 137 11.12 56.87 -14.36
N PRO A 138 12.06 56.30 -13.61
CA PRO A 138 13.47 56.57 -13.82
C PRO A 138 13.95 56.01 -15.17
N PRO A 139 15.03 56.56 -15.76
CA PRO A 139 15.62 56.03 -16.99
C PRO A 139 15.93 54.53 -16.87
N GLY A 140 15.55 53.75 -17.90
CA GLY A 140 15.79 52.30 -17.96
C GLY A 140 14.70 51.43 -17.30
N PHE A 141 13.91 51.96 -16.36
CA PHE A 141 12.89 51.17 -15.66
C PHE A 141 11.71 50.77 -16.54
N LYS A 142 11.25 51.67 -17.42
CA LYS A 142 10.09 51.41 -18.29
C LYS A 142 10.36 50.26 -19.29
N PRO A 143 11.49 50.23 -20.03
CA PRO A 143 11.87 49.07 -20.85
C PRO A 143 12.00 47.77 -20.05
N LEU A 144 12.64 47.81 -18.88
CA LEU A 144 12.77 46.63 -18.02
C LEU A 144 11.39 46.09 -17.61
N MET A 145 10.50 46.96 -17.14
CA MET A 145 9.17 46.57 -16.70
C MET A 145 8.35 45.96 -17.84
N SER A 146 8.44 46.52 -19.05
CA SER A 146 7.75 45.97 -20.22
C SER A 146 8.24 44.56 -20.56
N GLN A 147 9.56 44.34 -20.60
CA GLN A 147 10.13 43.00 -20.84
C GLN A 147 9.79 42.02 -19.73
N ALA A 148 9.89 42.46 -18.48
CA ALA A 148 9.60 41.66 -17.29
C ALA A 148 8.14 41.20 -17.27
N MET A 149 7.18 42.12 -17.45
CA MET A 149 5.76 41.80 -17.41
C MET A 149 5.34 40.89 -18.56
N ASN A 150 5.89 41.10 -19.77
CA ASN A 150 5.68 40.19 -20.89
C ASN A 150 6.15 38.76 -20.59
N LYS A 151 7.30 38.61 -19.91
CA LYS A 151 7.83 37.31 -19.51
C LYS A 151 7.03 36.69 -18.35
N ILE A 152 6.67 37.47 -17.34
CA ILE A 152 5.87 37.04 -16.19
C ILE A 152 4.49 36.56 -16.66
N MET A 153 3.81 37.32 -17.50
CA MET A 153 2.50 36.92 -18.04
C MET A 153 2.60 35.60 -18.81
N LYS A 154 3.69 35.33 -19.52
CA LYS A 154 3.84 34.07 -20.26
C LYS A 154 4.23 32.88 -19.38
N ALA A 155 5.20 33.07 -18.47
CA ALA A 155 5.91 31.97 -17.82
C ALA A 155 5.64 31.81 -16.30
N ASN A 156 4.77 32.63 -15.71
CA ASN A 156 4.49 32.51 -14.27
C ASN A 156 3.67 31.24 -13.95
N PRO A 157 4.14 30.36 -13.04
CA PRO A 157 3.44 29.12 -12.71
C PRO A 157 2.04 29.32 -12.12
N ALA A 158 1.83 30.34 -11.29
CA ALA A 158 0.51 30.60 -10.68
C ALA A 158 -0.52 31.06 -11.74
N LEU A 159 -0.11 31.91 -12.69
CA LEU A 159 -0.96 32.30 -13.82
C LEU A 159 -1.23 31.11 -14.75
N PHE A 160 -0.26 30.21 -14.94
CA PHE A 160 -0.47 28.96 -15.68
C PHE A 160 -1.53 28.09 -15.01
N VAL A 161 -1.42 27.84 -13.69
CA VAL A 161 -2.43 27.09 -12.92
C VAL A 161 -3.82 27.73 -13.01
N LEU A 162 -3.92 29.07 -12.95
CA LEU A 162 -5.18 29.77 -13.13
C LEU A 162 -5.80 29.49 -14.51
N ARG A 163 -5.02 29.62 -15.58
CA ARG A 163 -5.48 29.38 -16.96
C ARG A 163 -5.91 27.94 -17.15
N GLU A 164 -5.14 26.98 -16.64
CA GLU A 164 -5.47 25.55 -16.71
C GLU A 164 -6.78 25.24 -15.98
N ARG A 165 -7.01 25.84 -14.81
CA ARG A 165 -8.29 25.68 -14.09
C ARG A 165 -9.46 26.27 -14.86
N ILE A 166 -9.29 27.44 -15.48
CA ILE A 166 -10.31 28.05 -16.34
C ILE A 166 -10.60 27.14 -17.54
N ARG A 167 -9.57 26.65 -18.23
CA ARG A 167 -9.70 25.70 -19.36
C ARG A 167 -10.43 24.42 -18.94
N LYS A 168 -10.02 23.79 -17.83
CA LYS A 168 -10.70 22.60 -17.25
C LYS A 168 -12.16 22.90 -16.91
N GLY A 169 -12.45 24.06 -16.30
CA GLY A 169 -13.82 24.49 -15.97
C GLY A 169 -14.69 24.72 -17.21
N LEU A 170 -14.10 25.25 -18.27
CA LEU A 170 -14.75 25.47 -19.58
C LEU A 170 -14.71 24.23 -20.49
N GLN A 171 -14.08 23.13 -20.04
CA GLN A 171 -13.88 21.90 -20.81
C GLN A 171 -13.15 22.12 -22.15
N LEU A 172 -12.23 23.08 -22.18
CA LEU A 172 -11.38 23.35 -23.33
C LEU A 172 -10.10 22.52 -23.22
N TYR A 173 -9.85 21.68 -24.21
CA TYR A 173 -8.64 20.86 -24.29
C TYR A 173 -7.80 21.33 -25.46
N SER A 174 -6.54 21.72 -25.20
CA SER A 174 -5.54 22.04 -26.22
C SER A 174 -4.41 21.01 -26.15
N SER A 175 -3.90 20.61 -27.32
CA SER A 175 -2.71 19.77 -27.43
C SER A 175 -1.44 20.62 -27.20
N GLU A 176 -1.29 21.18 -26.00
CA GLU A 176 -0.02 21.82 -25.61
C GLU A 176 1.05 20.74 -25.38
N PRO A 177 2.33 21.01 -25.68
CA PRO A 177 3.42 20.09 -25.41
C PRO A 177 3.61 19.97 -23.89
N THR A 178 2.91 19.03 -23.26
CA THR A 178 3.12 18.67 -21.86
C THR A 178 4.45 17.93 -21.72
N GLU A 179 5.10 18.06 -20.57
CA GLU A 179 6.23 17.19 -20.27
C GLU A 179 5.82 15.71 -20.43
N PRO A 180 6.62 14.91 -21.15
CA PRO A 180 6.28 13.51 -21.38
C PRO A 180 6.22 12.80 -20.04
N TYR A 181 5.31 11.85 -19.86
CA TYR A 181 5.27 11.09 -18.61
C TYR A 181 6.48 10.15 -18.52
N LEU A 182 6.82 9.71 -17.30
CA LEU A 182 7.82 8.67 -17.12
C LEU A 182 7.27 7.36 -17.70
N SER A 183 7.98 6.81 -18.68
CA SER A 183 7.64 5.59 -19.40
C SER A 183 8.79 4.57 -19.34
N SER A 184 8.58 3.34 -19.82
CA SER A 184 9.66 2.33 -19.83
C SER A 184 10.85 2.71 -20.72
N GLN A 185 10.64 3.61 -21.69
CA GLN A 185 11.69 4.11 -22.59
C GLN A 185 12.56 5.18 -21.93
N THR A 186 11.97 5.99 -21.03
CA THR A 186 12.63 7.13 -20.38
C THR A 186 13.11 6.82 -18.96
N ILE A 187 12.93 5.57 -18.49
CA ILE A 187 13.25 5.17 -17.12
C ILE A 187 14.72 5.35 -16.75
N THR A 188 15.63 5.40 -17.72
CA THR A 188 17.06 5.63 -17.47
C THR A 188 17.36 7.07 -17.03
N GLU A 189 16.49 8.04 -17.33
CA GLU A 189 16.65 9.45 -16.96
C GLU A 189 16.65 9.67 -15.44
N ILE A 190 15.96 8.79 -14.70
CA ILE A 190 15.81 8.90 -13.24
C ILE A 190 17.13 8.68 -12.48
N PHE A 191 18.15 8.16 -13.16
CA PHE A 191 19.49 7.90 -12.61
C PHE A 191 20.51 8.97 -12.99
N SER A 192 20.05 10.09 -13.55
CA SER A 192 20.91 11.24 -13.86
C SER A 192 21.53 11.88 -12.61
N ASN A 193 22.43 12.85 -12.81
CA ASN A 193 23.03 13.59 -11.70
C ASN A 193 22.03 14.49 -10.95
N GLN A 194 20.83 14.70 -11.49
CA GLN A 194 19.77 15.47 -10.83
C GLN A 194 19.18 14.70 -9.64
N ILE A 195 18.78 15.42 -8.60
CA ILE A 195 18.04 14.83 -7.47
C ILE A 195 16.58 14.68 -7.90
N ILE A 196 16.12 13.44 -7.96
CA ILE A 196 14.78 13.08 -8.42
C ILE A 196 14.09 12.31 -7.30
N TRP A 197 12.84 12.66 -6.97
CA TRP A 197 12.05 11.93 -5.97
C TRP A 197 10.79 11.34 -6.58
N PHE A 198 10.53 10.07 -6.27
CA PHE A 198 9.22 9.47 -6.42
C PHE A 198 8.35 9.81 -5.22
N ILE A 199 7.09 10.13 -5.47
CA ILE A 199 6.07 10.35 -4.44
C ILE A 199 4.96 9.33 -4.67
N ASP A 200 4.76 8.46 -3.68
CA ASP A 200 3.64 7.54 -3.64
C ASP A 200 2.68 7.88 -2.49
N ASP A 201 1.45 8.20 -2.86
CA ASP A 201 0.36 8.56 -1.93
C ASP A 201 -0.67 7.44 -1.76
N THR A 202 -0.35 6.23 -2.24
CA THR A 202 -1.26 5.07 -2.23
C THR A 202 -1.67 4.68 -0.81
N ASN A 203 -0.73 4.73 0.14
CA ASN A 203 -0.90 4.27 1.50
C ASN A 203 -1.16 5.38 2.53
N VAL A 204 -1.51 6.60 2.08
CA VAL A 204 -1.70 7.76 2.96
C VAL A 204 -3.02 7.70 3.71
N TYR A 205 -4.11 7.34 3.02
CA TYR A 205 -5.42 7.16 3.63
C TYR A 205 -5.83 5.69 3.51
N ARG A 206 -5.76 4.99 4.64
CA ARG A 206 -6.06 3.57 4.74
C ARG A 206 -7.22 3.37 5.69
N VAL A 207 -8.07 2.41 5.37
CA VAL A 207 -9.25 2.09 6.19
C VAL A 207 -9.35 0.59 6.43
N THR A 208 -9.81 0.22 7.62
CA THR A 208 -10.36 -1.11 7.87
C THR A 208 -11.85 -1.08 7.61
N THR A 209 -12.28 -1.95 6.71
CA THR A 209 -13.67 -2.04 6.27
C THR A 209 -14.41 -3.08 7.08
N HIS A 210 -15.55 -2.71 7.67
CA HIS A 210 -16.46 -3.60 8.35
C HIS A 210 -17.81 -3.56 7.64
N ARG A 211 -18.18 -4.67 7.00
CA ARG A 211 -19.52 -4.85 6.42
C ARG A 211 -20.46 -5.29 7.53
N THR A 212 -21.52 -4.53 7.75
CA THR A 212 -22.58 -4.87 8.69
C THR A 212 -23.52 -5.90 8.08
N PHE A 213 -24.34 -6.52 8.93
CA PHE A 213 -25.35 -7.49 8.53
C PHE A 213 -26.34 -6.93 7.48
N GLU A 214 -26.72 -5.66 7.60
CA GLU A 214 -27.61 -4.95 6.66
C GLU A 214 -26.95 -4.67 5.29
N GLY A 215 -25.71 -5.12 5.08
CA GLY A 215 -24.93 -4.85 3.88
C GLY A 215 -24.23 -3.49 3.88
N ASN A 216 -24.42 -2.66 4.90
CA ASN A 216 -23.77 -1.36 5.02
C ASN A 216 -22.26 -1.53 5.23
N ILE A 217 -21.47 -0.72 4.54
CA ILE A 217 -20.01 -0.75 4.63
C ILE A 217 -19.57 0.41 5.52
N THR A 218 -19.11 0.10 6.73
CA THR A 218 -18.51 1.08 7.65
C THR A 218 -17.00 1.02 7.53
N THR A 219 -16.34 2.19 7.54
CA THR A 219 -14.88 2.28 7.41
C THR A 219 -14.30 3.00 8.61
N LYS A 220 -13.20 2.47 9.16
CA LYS A 220 -12.42 3.12 10.23
C LYS A 220 -11.03 3.46 9.69
N PRO A 221 -10.57 4.72 9.80
CA PRO A 221 -9.24 5.09 9.35
C PRO A 221 -8.17 4.46 10.25
N ILE A 222 -7.07 4.03 9.63
CA ILE A 222 -5.86 3.58 10.31
C ILE A 222 -4.68 4.45 9.89
N ASN A 223 -3.55 4.30 10.57
CA ASN A 223 -2.33 5.03 10.23
C ASN A 223 -1.90 4.74 8.78
N GLY A 224 -1.56 5.82 8.08
CA GLY A 224 -1.03 5.80 6.73
C GLY A 224 0.42 6.26 6.67
N VAL A 225 0.98 6.25 5.47
CA VAL A 225 2.33 6.72 5.20
C VAL A 225 2.42 7.36 3.83
N VAL A 226 3.15 8.48 3.74
CA VAL A 226 3.66 9.03 2.48
C VAL A 226 5.05 8.44 2.25
N LEU A 227 5.28 7.88 1.07
CA LEU A 227 6.61 7.45 0.65
C LEU A 227 7.20 8.46 -0.33
N ILE A 228 8.37 9.00 0.02
CA ILE A 228 9.20 9.84 -0.85
C ILE A 228 10.51 9.11 -1.07
N PHE A 229 10.87 8.80 -2.32
CA PHE A 229 11.97 7.89 -2.63
C PHE A 229 12.92 8.44 -3.68
N ASN A 230 14.22 8.45 -3.39
CA ASN A 230 15.27 8.78 -4.35
C ASN A 230 15.79 7.51 -5.04
N PRO A 231 15.53 7.30 -6.34
CA PRO A 231 15.91 6.08 -7.06
C PRO A 231 17.42 5.98 -7.33
N ARG A 232 18.18 7.06 -7.20
CA ARG A 232 19.64 7.02 -7.39
C ARG A 232 20.37 6.56 -6.15
N THR A 233 19.97 7.07 -4.99
CA THR A 233 20.65 6.81 -3.71
C THR A 233 20.02 5.68 -2.90
N GLY A 234 18.75 5.36 -3.17
CA GLY A 234 17.96 4.43 -2.36
C GLY A 234 17.32 5.07 -1.13
N GLN A 235 17.57 6.36 -0.88
CA GLN A 235 17.04 7.08 0.28
C GLN A 235 15.51 7.17 0.20
N ALA A 236 14.83 6.75 1.25
CA ALA A 236 13.39 6.82 1.39
C ALA A 236 12.99 7.58 2.66
N PHE A 237 12.18 8.61 2.49
CA PHE A 237 11.53 9.33 3.56
C PHE A 237 10.11 8.76 3.71
N LEU A 238 9.86 8.12 4.85
CA LEU A 238 8.56 7.57 5.22
C LEU A 238 7.93 8.51 6.24
N LYS A 239 6.96 9.32 5.81
CA LYS A 239 6.18 10.19 6.70
C LYS A 239 4.92 9.46 7.16
N VAL A 240 4.87 9.08 8.42
CA VAL A 240 3.68 8.48 9.03
C VAL A 240 2.61 9.55 9.19
N ILE A 241 1.41 9.28 8.67
CA ILE A 241 0.21 10.08 8.85
C ILE A 241 -0.69 9.36 9.84
N HIS A 242 -0.78 9.91 11.05
CA HIS A 242 -1.59 9.33 12.11
C HIS A 242 -3.10 9.49 11.82
N ALA A 243 -3.91 8.52 12.27
CA ALA A 243 -5.36 8.51 12.02
C ALA A 243 -6.09 9.77 12.53
N SER A 244 -5.54 10.47 13.53
CA SER A 244 -6.09 11.73 14.05
C SER A 244 -6.18 12.85 13.01
N VAL A 245 -5.33 12.84 11.98
CA VAL A 245 -5.36 13.85 10.89
C VAL A 245 -6.70 13.81 10.13
N PHE A 246 -7.36 12.65 10.11
CA PHE A 246 -8.64 12.44 9.43
C PHE A 246 -9.86 12.64 10.36
N ALA A 247 -9.65 12.85 11.66
CA ALA A 247 -10.74 13.00 12.63
C ALA A 247 -11.55 14.28 12.37
N GLY A 248 -12.88 14.15 12.30
CA GLY A 248 -13.79 15.28 12.07
C GLY A 248 -13.79 15.85 10.66
N GLN A 249 -13.02 15.28 9.73
CA GLN A 249 -12.89 15.77 8.36
C GLN A 249 -13.84 15.05 7.41
N LYS A 250 -14.20 15.71 6.30
CA LYS A 250 -14.99 15.13 5.19
C LYS A 250 -14.14 15.07 3.92
N ARG A 251 -14.54 14.23 2.96
CA ARG A 251 -13.83 14.03 1.67
C ARG A 251 -12.36 13.62 1.87
N LEU A 252 -12.15 12.62 2.72
CA LEU A 252 -10.84 12.16 3.19
C LEU A 252 -9.88 11.75 2.05
N GLY A 253 -10.40 11.20 0.95
CA GLY A 253 -9.58 10.88 -0.22
C GLY A 253 -8.99 12.10 -0.95
N GLN A 254 -9.67 13.26 -0.92
CA GLN A 254 -9.10 14.51 -1.41
C GLN A 254 -8.11 15.05 -0.39
N LEU A 255 -8.50 15.11 0.89
CA LEU A 255 -7.65 15.59 1.98
C LEU A 255 -6.29 14.88 2.02
N ALA A 256 -6.28 13.56 1.82
CA ALA A 256 -5.05 12.76 1.77
C ALA A 256 -4.04 13.30 0.75
N LYS A 257 -4.49 13.65 -0.47
CA LYS A 257 -3.63 14.17 -1.54
C LYS A 257 -3.04 15.54 -1.18
N TRP A 258 -3.87 16.42 -0.62
CA TRP A 258 -3.43 17.75 -0.18
C TRP A 258 -2.45 17.66 0.99
N LYS A 259 -2.71 16.77 1.96
CA LYS A 259 -1.77 16.52 3.06
C LYS A 259 -0.47 15.90 2.60
N THR A 260 -0.49 15.01 1.61
CA THR A 260 0.74 14.53 0.97
C THR A 260 1.54 15.68 0.37
N ALA A 261 0.90 16.56 -0.42
CA ALA A 261 1.59 17.68 -1.06
C ALA A 261 2.18 18.66 -0.04
N GLU A 262 1.44 18.96 1.03
CA GLU A 262 1.90 19.78 2.15
C GLU A 262 3.15 19.20 2.82
N GLU A 263 3.14 17.89 3.14
CA GLU A 263 4.27 17.22 3.80
C GLU A 263 5.49 17.09 2.88
N VAL A 264 5.29 16.86 1.58
CA VAL A 264 6.37 16.85 0.59
C VAL A 264 7.03 18.23 0.52
N VAL A 265 6.25 19.31 0.43
CA VAL A 265 6.79 20.67 0.35
C VAL A 265 7.43 21.11 1.66
N ALA A 266 6.89 20.70 2.81
CA ALA A 266 7.53 20.91 4.10
C ALA A 266 8.91 20.22 4.17
N LEU A 267 9.04 19.01 3.61
CA LEU A 267 10.33 18.32 3.51
C LEU A 267 11.29 19.08 2.59
N ILE A 268 10.86 19.54 1.41
CA ILE A 268 11.70 20.34 0.50
C ILE A 268 12.22 21.60 1.20
N ARG A 269 11.36 22.31 1.94
CA ARG A 269 11.74 23.50 2.72
C ARG A 269 12.74 23.21 3.84
N SER A 270 12.74 21.99 4.38
CA SER A 270 13.67 21.59 5.45
C SER A 270 15.08 21.27 4.94
N LEU A 271 15.24 21.05 3.63
CA LEU A 271 16.53 20.71 3.03
C LEU A 271 17.27 21.94 2.52
N PRO A 272 18.62 21.94 2.60
CA PRO A 272 19.46 22.91 1.89
C PRO A 272 19.20 22.90 0.38
N VAL A 273 19.43 24.04 -0.29
CA VAL A 273 19.12 24.22 -1.72
C VAL A 273 19.88 23.22 -2.61
N GLU A 274 21.05 22.77 -2.17
CA GLU A 274 21.89 21.77 -2.85
C GLU A 274 21.27 20.36 -2.84
N GLU A 275 20.47 20.04 -1.81
CA GLU A 275 19.82 18.75 -1.64
C GLU A 275 18.36 18.75 -2.12
N GLN A 276 17.83 19.91 -2.52
CA GLN A 276 16.46 20.02 -3.02
C GLN A 276 16.31 19.27 -4.35
N PRO A 277 15.19 18.54 -4.54
CA PRO A 277 14.92 17.82 -5.77
C PRO A 277 14.76 18.79 -6.93
N ARG A 278 15.30 18.45 -8.10
CA ARG A 278 14.99 19.17 -9.35
C ARG A 278 13.73 18.64 -10.03
N GLN A 279 13.36 17.39 -9.73
CA GLN A 279 12.20 16.75 -10.30
C GLN A 279 11.46 15.90 -9.28
N LEU A 280 10.13 16.00 -9.28
CA LEU A 280 9.20 15.17 -8.52
C LEU A 280 8.40 14.33 -9.49
N ILE A 281 8.44 13.00 -9.31
CA ILE A 281 7.69 12.04 -10.10
C ILE A 281 6.55 11.48 -9.25
N VAL A 282 5.31 11.72 -9.65
CA VAL A 282 4.14 11.18 -8.96
C VAL A 282 3.70 9.84 -9.56
N THR A 283 3.40 8.87 -8.71
CA THR A 283 2.87 7.57 -9.15
C THR A 283 1.42 7.67 -9.61
N ARG A 284 0.64 8.59 -9.03
CA ARG A 284 -0.79 8.77 -9.32
C ARG A 284 -1.08 10.18 -9.85
N LYS A 285 -1.80 10.26 -10.98
CA LYS A 285 -2.17 11.54 -11.62
C LYS A 285 -2.90 12.52 -10.70
N GLY A 286 -3.64 12.01 -9.71
CA GLY A 286 -4.36 12.83 -8.75
C GLY A 286 -3.48 13.69 -7.83
N MET A 287 -2.17 13.45 -7.80
CA MET A 287 -1.19 14.22 -7.03
C MET A 287 -0.56 15.40 -7.79
N LEU A 288 -0.74 15.47 -9.12
CA LEU A 288 -0.19 16.56 -9.94
C LEU A 288 -0.75 17.91 -9.49
N ASP A 289 -2.08 18.07 -9.52
CA ASP A 289 -2.74 19.33 -9.19
C ASP A 289 -2.36 19.83 -7.76
N PRO A 290 -2.42 19.02 -6.67
CA PRO A 290 -2.00 19.48 -5.35
C PRO A 290 -0.53 19.90 -5.26
N LEU A 291 0.39 19.15 -5.89
CA LEU A 291 1.81 19.49 -5.84
C LEU A 291 2.13 20.75 -6.64
N GLU A 292 1.51 20.96 -7.81
CA GLU A 292 1.70 22.19 -8.58
C GLU A 292 1.34 23.45 -7.79
N ILE A 293 0.30 23.36 -6.96
CA ILE A 293 -0.16 24.48 -6.12
C ILE A 293 0.76 24.69 -4.92
N HIS A 294 1.18 23.61 -4.25
CA HIS A 294 2.04 23.72 -3.07
C HIS A 294 3.50 24.06 -3.44
N CYS A 295 3.96 23.70 -4.64
CA CYS A 295 5.30 23.97 -5.13
C CYS A 295 5.44 25.33 -5.86
N LEU A 296 4.46 26.25 -5.76
CA LEU A 296 4.56 27.58 -6.39
C LEU A 296 5.77 28.39 -5.90
N ASP A 297 6.23 28.13 -4.67
CA ASP A 297 7.45 28.73 -4.11
C ASP A 297 8.75 28.14 -4.70
N PHE A 298 8.64 27.03 -5.43
CA PHE A 298 9.75 26.26 -5.99
C PHE A 298 9.63 26.13 -7.52
N PRO A 299 9.75 27.24 -8.27
CA PRO A 299 9.50 27.26 -9.72
C PRO A 299 10.50 26.45 -10.55
N ASN A 300 11.63 26.06 -9.96
CA ASN A 300 12.66 25.25 -10.61
C ASN A 300 12.44 23.73 -10.45
N VAL A 301 11.43 23.33 -9.67
CA VAL A 301 11.12 21.92 -9.42
C VAL A 301 10.09 21.45 -10.44
N VAL A 302 10.50 20.51 -11.27
CA VAL A 302 9.67 19.93 -12.32
C VAL A 302 8.76 18.86 -11.72
N ILE A 303 7.46 18.88 -12.02
CA ILE A 303 6.50 17.88 -11.55
C ILE A 303 6.04 17.04 -12.74
N ARG A 304 6.36 15.74 -12.71
CA ARG A 304 6.11 14.79 -13.80
C ARG A 304 5.22 13.64 -13.34
N GLY A 305 4.28 13.22 -14.19
CA GLY A 305 3.49 12.00 -13.96
C GLY A 305 4.24 10.74 -14.43
N SER A 306 3.90 9.58 -13.88
CA SER A 306 4.36 8.28 -14.39
C SER A 306 3.22 7.51 -15.05
N GLU A 307 3.51 6.87 -16.19
CA GLU A 307 2.65 5.84 -16.79
C GLU A 307 2.89 4.46 -16.16
N LEU A 308 4.02 4.29 -15.48
CA LEU A 308 4.41 3.04 -14.83
C LEU A 308 3.66 2.89 -13.50
N GLN A 309 2.95 1.78 -13.33
CA GLN A 309 2.32 1.45 -12.04
C GLN A 309 3.33 0.79 -11.10
N LEU A 310 4.28 1.57 -10.59
CA LEU A 310 5.32 1.06 -9.70
C LEU A 310 4.72 0.53 -8.38
N PRO A 311 5.22 -0.61 -7.83
CA PRO A 311 4.59 -1.32 -6.72
C PRO A 311 5.02 -0.78 -5.35
N PHE A 312 5.25 0.53 -5.21
CA PHE A 312 5.70 1.13 -3.95
C PHE A 312 4.73 0.92 -2.78
N GLN A 313 3.45 0.71 -3.08
CA GLN A 313 2.46 0.34 -2.07
C GLN A 313 2.81 -0.95 -1.31
N ALA A 314 3.56 -1.87 -1.93
CA ALA A 314 3.98 -3.13 -1.32
C ALA A 314 5.07 -2.95 -0.27
N CYS A 315 5.69 -1.77 -0.15
CA CYS A 315 6.61 -1.48 0.95
C CYS A 315 5.97 -1.72 2.32
N LEU A 316 4.67 -1.47 2.48
CA LEU A 316 3.96 -1.75 3.74
C LEU A 316 3.89 -3.23 4.12
N GLN A 317 4.09 -4.14 3.17
CA GLN A 317 4.08 -5.57 3.43
C GLN A 317 5.40 -6.06 4.07
N VAL A 318 6.41 -5.19 4.10
CA VAL A 318 7.65 -5.40 4.86
C VAL A 318 7.36 -5.11 6.33
N GLU A 319 7.56 -6.10 7.19
CA GLU A 319 7.24 -6.05 8.63
C GLU A 319 7.86 -4.85 9.34
N LYS A 320 9.13 -4.53 9.03
CA LYS A 320 9.84 -3.38 9.60
C LYS A 320 9.07 -2.06 9.41
N PHE A 321 8.47 -1.86 8.24
CA PHE A 321 7.69 -0.66 7.94
C PHE A 321 6.26 -0.77 8.46
N GLY A 322 5.60 -1.91 8.26
CA GLY A 322 4.24 -2.15 8.72
C GLY A 322 4.08 -1.94 10.22
N ASP A 323 4.95 -2.56 11.03
CA ASP A 323 4.92 -2.45 12.49
C ASP A 323 5.21 -1.03 12.97
N MET A 324 6.20 -0.36 12.36
CA MET A 324 6.58 1.00 12.69
C MET A 324 5.40 1.98 12.52
N ILE A 325 4.60 1.78 11.47
CA ILE A 325 3.46 2.64 11.12
C ILE A 325 2.25 2.33 12.01
N LEU A 326 1.98 1.05 12.29
CA LEU A 326 0.88 0.64 13.17
C LEU A 326 1.12 1.06 14.63
N LYS A 327 2.36 1.00 15.11
CA LYS A 327 2.72 1.39 16.49
C LYS A 327 2.89 2.91 16.67
N ALA A 328 2.86 3.70 15.60
CA ALA A 328 3.04 5.14 15.70
C ALA A 328 1.84 5.82 16.39
N THR A 329 2.12 6.58 17.45
CA THR A 329 1.13 7.36 18.20
C THR A 329 1.00 8.80 17.71
N GLU A 330 1.95 9.27 16.91
CA GLU A 330 2.00 10.63 16.36
C GLU A 330 2.58 10.64 14.94
N PRO A 331 2.37 11.72 14.15
CA PRO A 331 3.00 11.88 12.85
C PRO A 331 4.52 12.01 12.99
N LYS A 332 5.27 11.10 12.35
CA LYS A 332 6.74 11.06 12.42
C LYS A 332 7.35 10.90 11.03
N MET A 333 8.50 11.51 10.81
CA MET A 333 9.32 11.30 9.61
C MET A 333 10.40 10.27 9.92
N CYS A 334 10.49 9.21 9.12
CA CYS A 334 11.50 8.17 9.29
C CYS A 334 12.34 8.05 8.02
N LEU A 335 13.66 8.02 8.19
CA LEU A 335 14.61 7.90 7.10
C LEU A 335 15.09 6.45 6.97
N TYR A 336 15.03 5.91 5.76
CA TYR A 336 15.53 4.58 5.43
C TYR A 336 16.35 4.62 4.14
N ASN A 337 17.15 3.57 3.91
CA ASN A 337 17.74 3.28 2.62
C ASN A 337 17.16 1.96 2.11
N LEU A 338 16.36 2.01 1.04
CA LEU A 338 15.75 0.82 0.45
C LEU A 338 16.73 -0.05 -0.34
N TYR A 339 17.96 0.43 -0.58
CA TYR A 339 19.03 -0.36 -1.19
C TYR A 339 19.99 -0.97 -0.19
N ASP A 340 19.84 -0.70 1.11
CA ASP A 340 20.80 -1.10 2.13
C ASP A 340 22.25 -0.74 1.73
N ASP A 341 23.06 -1.73 1.36
CA ASP A 341 24.45 -1.57 0.89
C ASP A 341 24.67 -1.99 -0.57
N TRP A 342 23.63 -2.28 -1.34
CA TRP A 342 23.73 -2.79 -2.72
C TRP A 342 24.52 -1.87 -3.66
N VAL A 343 24.42 -0.55 -3.48
CA VAL A 343 25.11 0.43 -4.36
C VAL A 343 26.65 0.34 -4.26
N LYS A 344 27.19 -0.42 -3.29
CA LYS A 344 28.62 -0.72 -3.22
C LYS A 344 29.08 -1.75 -4.26
N THR A 345 28.22 -2.71 -4.61
CA THR A 345 28.56 -3.80 -5.55
C THR A 345 27.87 -3.66 -6.91
N ILE A 346 26.69 -3.03 -6.95
CA ILE A 346 25.90 -2.88 -8.18
C ILE A 346 25.55 -1.42 -8.47
N SER A 347 25.21 -1.14 -9.74
CA SER A 347 24.79 0.20 -10.17
C SER A 347 23.42 0.59 -9.55
N PRO A 348 23.12 1.90 -9.40
CA PRO A 348 21.79 2.37 -8.99
C PRO A 348 20.65 1.84 -9.85
N TYR A 349 20.86 1.70 -11.16
CA TYR A 349 19.89 1.13 -12.09
C TYR A 349 19.55 -0.33 -11.74
N THR A 350 20.58 -1.13 -11.46
CA THR A 350 20.41 -2.54 -11.06
C THR A 350 19.76 -2.63 -9.67
N ALA A 351 20.16 -1.79 -8.72
CA ALA A 351 19.59 -1.75 -7.38
C ALA A 351 18.10 -1.36 -7.41
N PHE A 352 17.73 -0.37 -8.22
CA PHE A 352 16.34 -0.02 -8.48
C PHE A 352 15.56 -1.18 -9.09
N SER A 353 16.12 -1.84 -10.10
CA SER A 353 15.47 -2.98 -10.76
C SER A 353 15.23 -4.14 -9.79
N ARG A 354 16.22 -4.46 -8.93
CA ARG A 354 16.09 -5.43 -7.83
C ARG A 354 14.97 -5.03 -6.87
N LEU A 355 14.95 -3.77 -6.43
CA LEU A 355 13.89 -3.28 -5.53
C LEU A 355 12.50 -3.42 -6.15
N ILE A 356 12.31 -3.00 -7.41
CA ILE A 356 11.02 -3.11 -8.10
C ILE A 356 10.61 -4.59 -8.24
N LEU A 357 11.55 -5.48 -8.52
CA LEU A 357 11.28 -6.91 -8.63
C LEU A 357 10.80 -7.50 -7.29
N ILE A 358 11.46 -7.15 -6.19
CA ILE A 358 11.06 -7.56 -4.84
C ILE A 358 9.67 -7.02 -4.49
N LEU A 359 9.46 -5.72 -4.67
CA LEU A 359 8.19 -5.07 -4.35
C LEU A 359 7.05 -5.59 -5.24
N ARG A 360 7.31 -5.90 -6.51
CA ARG A 360 6.32 -6.50 -7.41
C ARG A 360 5.99 -7.92 -6.98
N GLY A 361 7.00 -8.72 -6.61
CA GLY A 361 6.79 -10.07 -6.07
C GLY A 361 5.92 -10.06 -4.83
N LEU A 362 6.21 -9.15 -3.88
CA LEU A 362 5.41 -8.92 -2.68
C LEU A 362 3.96 -8.51 -3.04
N HIS A 363 3.79 -7.57 -3.97
CA HIS A 363 2.48 -7.11 -4.42
C HIS A 363 1.62 -8.24 -5.04
N VAL A 364 2.25 -9.12 -5.83
CA VAL A 364 1.59 -10.22 -6.54
C VAL A 364 1.24 -11.36 -5.60
N ASN A 365 2.22 -11.83 -4.82
CA ASN A 365 2.04 -12.92 -3.86
C ASN A 365 2.99 -12.74 -2.68
N THR A 366 2.49 -12.08 -1.65
CA THR A 366 3.27 -11.72 -0.46
C THR A 366 3.88 -12.93 0.23
N GLU A 367 3.14 -14.03 0.36
CA GLU A 367 3.61 -15.23 1.05
C GLU A 367 4.76 -15.91 0.30
N ARG A 368 4.61 -16.14 -1.01
CA ARG A 368 5.65 -16.77 -1.83
C ARG A 368 6.88 -15.88 -1.96
N ALA A 369 6.71 -14.58 -2.13
CA ALA A 369 7.83 -13.65 -2.17
C ALA A 369 8.60 -13.64 -0.84
N LYS A 370 7.91 -13.66 0.32
CA LYS A 370 8.57 -13.78 1.64
C LYS A 370 9.32 -15.10 1.80
N MET A 371 8.78 -16.22 1.31
CA MET A 371 9.48 -17.52 1.31
C MET A 371 10.73 -17.50 0.43
N ILE A 372 10.69 -16.85 -0.73
CA ILE A 372 11.86 -16.71 -1.61
C ILE A 372 12.93 -15.84 -0.95
N LEU A 373 12.53 -14.77 -0.26
CA LEU A 373 13.45 -13.87 0.44
C LEU A 373 14.04 -14.49 1.72
N ARG A 374 13.34 -15.43 2.36
CA ARG A 374 13.80 -16.09 3.60
C ARG A 374 13.56 -17.60 3.50
N PRO A 375 14.38 -18.32 2.69
CA PRO A 375 14.20 -19.75 2.47
C PRO A 375 14.59 -20.60 3.69
N ASP A 376 15.50 -20.09 4.54
CA ASP A 376 15.98 -20.78 5.73
C ASP A 376 16.17 -19.81 6.91
N ARG A 377 16.46 -20.37 8.10
CA ARG A 377 16.75 -19.61 9.32
C ARG A 377 18.14 -18.94 9.28
N ASN A 378 19.05 -19.43 8.45
CA ASN A 378 20.42 -18.92 8.34
C ASN A 378 20.48 -17.60 7.56
N THR A 379 19.41 -17.28 6.82
CA THR A 379 19.22 -16.03 6.09
C THR A 379 18.96 -14.89 7.07
N LEU A 380 20.04 -14.23 7.51
CA LEU A 380 19.99 -13.14 8.48
C LEU A 380 19.74 -11.79 7.78
N THR A 381 18.99 -10.92 8.46
CA THR A 381 18.82 -9.51 8.10
C THR A 381 19.54 -8.68 9.15
N LYS A 382 20.47 -7.80 8.75
CA LYS A 382 21.15 -6.89 9.69
C LYS A 382 20.14 -5.92 10.30
N GLU A 383 20.37 -5.46 11.53
CA GLU A 383 19.44 -4.63 12.28
C GLU A 383 19.06 -3.32 11.54
N TYR A 384 20.05 -2.68 10.92
CA TYR A 384 19.87 -1.45 10.15
C TYR A 384 19.45 -1.70 8.69
N HIS A 385 19.44 -2.95 8.21
CA HIS A 385 18.99 -3.30 6.85
C HIS A 385 17.48 -3.55 6.79
N VAL A 386 16.93 -3.42 5.59
CA VAL A 386 15.54 -3.77 5.26
C VAL A 386 15.49 -5.20 4.72
N TRP A 387 16.45 -5.56 3.88
CA TRP A 387 16.45 -6.82 3.15
C TRP A 387 17.44 -7.84 3.74
N PRO A 388 17.18 -9.15 3.54
CA PRO A 388 18.13 -10.18 3.89
C PRO A 388 19.51 -9.96 3.28
N THR A 389 20.56 -10.31 4.02
CA THR A 389 21.93 -10.19 3.54
C THR A 389 22.28 -11.40 2.70
N PHE A 390 22.37 -11.20 1.39
CA PHE A 390 22.80 -12.20 0.42
C PHE A 390 24.09 -11.77 -0.28
N THR A 391 24.85 -12.75 -0.75
CA THR A 391 25.93 -12.55 -1.73
C THR A 391 25.36 -12.21 -3.11
N ASP A 392 26.18 -11.66 -4.02
CA ASP A 392 25.73 -11.30 -5.36
C ASP A 392 25.24 -12.54 -6.16
N GLU A 393 25.84 -13.71 -5.96
CA GLU A 393 25.41 -14.97 -6.58
C GLU A 393 24.05 -15.47 -6.07
N GLU A 394 23.80 -15.35 -4.77
CA GLU A 394 22.51 -15.67 -4.16
C GLU A 394 21.42 -14.70 -4.62
N TRP A 395 21.75 -13.41 -4.72
CA TRP A 395 20.83 -12.41 -5.26
C TRP A 395 20.35 -12.76 -6.66
N ILE A 396 21.23 -13.25 -7.54
CA ILE A 396 20.84 -13.68 -8.90
C ILE A 396 19.78 -14.80 -8.82
N LYS A 397 19.95 -15.79 -7.94
CA LYS A 397 18.98 -16.89 -7.76
C LYS A 397 17.63 -16.37 -7.25
N VAL A 398 17.66 -15.47 -6.27
CA VAL A 398 16.48 -14.83 -5.69
C VAL A 398 15.75 -13.98 -6.73
N GLU A 399 16.47 -13.18 -7.52
CA GLU A 399 15.91 -12.36 -8.59
C GLU A 399 15.23 -13.22 -9.67
N VAL A 400 15.85 -14.32 -10.09
CA VAL A 400 15.24 -15.25 -11.04
C VAL A 400 13.94 -15.85 -10.46
N ALA A 401 13.95 -16.28 -9.20
CA ALA A 401 12.76 -16.84 -8.55
C ALA A 401 11.62 -15.81 -8.42
N LEU A 402 11.94 -14.56 -8.09
CA LEU A 402 10.94 -13.48 -8.01
C LEU A 402 10.37 -13.12 -9.40
N LYS A 403 11.22 -13.07 -10.43
CA LYS A 403 10.79 -12.86 -11.82
C LYS A 403 9.83 -13.96 -12.25
N ASP A 404 10.18 -15.22 -12.01
CA ASP A 404 9.34 -16.36 -12.38
C ASP A 404 8.02 -16.36 -11.61
N LEU A 405 8.01 -15.96 -10.34
CA LEU A 405 6.78 -15.78 -9.56
C LEU A 405 5.83 -14.77 -10.22
N ILE A 406 6.35 -13.60 -10.61
CA ILE A 406 5.57 -12.52 -11.25
C ILE A 406 5.03 -12.97 -12.60
N LEU A 407 5.89 -13.57 -13.45
CA LEU A 407 5.49 -14.01 -14.78
C LEU A 407 4.47 -15.16 -14.73
N ASN A 408 4.63 -16.10 -13.81
CA ASN A 408 3.67 -17.19 -13.65
C ASN A 408 2.30 -16.72 -13.18
N ASP A 409 2.24 -15.69 -12.31
CA ASP A 409 0.96 -15.09 -11.93
C ASP A 409 0.30 -14.36 -13.10
N TYR A 410 1.08 -13.58 -13.87
CA TYR A 410 0.61 -12.92 -15.07
C TYR A 410 0.08 -13.92 -16.11
N GLY A 411 0.83 -15.00 -16.35
CA GLY A 411 0.46 -16.07 -17.28
C GLY A 411 -0.82 -16.79 -16.87
N LYS A 412 -1.01 -17.05 -15.56
CA LYS A 412 -2.25 -17.64 -15.04
C LYS A 412 -3.46 -16.71 -15.16
N LYS A 413 -3.29 -15.42 -14.85
CA LYS A 413 -4.40 -14.43 -14.91
C LYS A 413 -4.86 -14.16 -16.34
N ASN A 414 -3.92 -14.16 -17.29
CA ASN A 414 -4.21 -13.82 -18.68
C ASN A 414 -4.28 -15.06 -19.60
N ASN A 415 -4.12 -16.27 -19.06
CA ASN A 415 -4.03 -17.53 -19.82
C ASN A 415 -2.97 -17.48 -20.94
N VAL A 416 -1.78 -16.96 -20.63
CA VAL A 416 -0.64 -16.83 -21.57
C VAL A 416 0.53 -17.67 -21.08
N SER A 417 1.17 -18.40 -22.00
CA SER A 417 2.42 -19.11 -21.72
C SER A 417 3.57 -18.12 -21.51
N THR A 418 4.26 -18.21 -20.37
CA THR A 418 5.38 -17.30 -20.02
C THR A 418 6.54 -17.38 -20.99
N ALA A 419 6.71 -18.51 -21.69
CA ALA A 419 7.75 -18.70 -22.70
C ALA A 419 7.51 -17.88 -23.99
N SER A 420 6.28 -17.42 -24.23
CA SER A 420 5.93 -16.61 -25.40
C SER A 420 6.24 -15.11 -25.25
N LEU A 421 6.66 -14.69 -24.06
CA LEU A 421 6.90 -13.28 -23.74
C LEU A 421 8.30 -12.83 -24.19
N THR A 422 8.35 -11.69 -24.88
CA THR A 422 9.59 -11.01 -25.26
C THR A 422 10.23 -10.31 -24.05
N GLN A 423 11.53 -10.00 -24.13
CA GLN A 423 12.23 -9.29 -23.05
C GLN A 423 11.65 -7.89 -22.75
N SER A 424 11.15 -7.19 -23.79
CA SER A 424 10.44 -5.93 -23.61
C SER A 424 9.13 -6.12 -22.85
N GLU A 425 8.34 -7.14 -23.18
CA GLU A 425 7.08 -7.43 -22.48
C GLU A 425 7.34 -7.85 -21.03
N ILE A 426 8.36 -8.67 -20.77
CA ILE A 426 8.77 -9.05 -19.41
C ILE A 426 9.10 -7.80 -18.59
N ARG A 427 9.91 -6.89 -19.14
CA ARG A 427 10.27 -5.62 -18.47
C ARG A 427 9.03 -4.78 -18.20
N ASP A 428 8.15 -4.63 -19.17
CA ASP A 428 6.94 -3.81 -19.06
C ASP A 428 5.95 -4.41 -18.04
N ILE A 429 5.82 -5.74 -17.94
CA ILE A 429 5.05 -6.43 -16.90
C ILE A 429 5.62 -6.13 -15.51
N ILE A 430 6.94 -6.24 -15.34
CA ILE A 430 7.60 -5.97 -14.04
C ILE A 430 7.44 -4.51 -13.63
N LEU A 431 7.55 -3.58 -14.59
CA LEU A 431 7.33 -2.15 -14.38
C LEU A 431 5.85 -1.76 -14.22
N GLY A 432 4.91 -2.68 -14.50
CA GLY A 432 3.48 -2.50 -14.29
C GLY A 432 2.79 -1.73 -15.41
N MET A 433 3.28 -1.83 -16.64
CA MET A 433 2.57 -1.34 -17.82
C MET A 433 1.46 -2.31 -18.21
N GLN A 434 0.36 -1.77 -18.74
CA GLN A 434 -0.72 -2.57 -19.32
C GLN A 434 -0.31 -3.01 -20.72
N ILE A 435 -0.11 -4.32 -20.91
CA ILE A 435 0.24 -4.91 -22.19
C ILE A 435 -0.95 -5.74 -22.68
N SER A 436 -1.26 -5.66 -23.97
CA SER A 436 -2.20 -6.58 -24.62
C SER A 436 -1.62 -8.00 -24.61
N ALA A 437 -2.44 -9.00 -24.32
CA ALA A 437 -2.00 -10.39 -24.38
C ALA A 437 -1.43 -10.73 -25.78
N PRO A 438 -0.33 -11.51 -25.87
CA PRO A 438 0.24 -11.93 -27.14
C PRO A 438 -0.79 -12.67 -28.00
N SER A 439 -0.76 -12.47 -29.33
CA SER A 439 -1.69 -13.14 -30.25
C SER A 439 -1.54 -14.66 -30.23
N LEU A 440 -2.65 -15.39 -30.40
CA LEU A 440 -2.70 -16.87 -30.42
C LEU A 440 -1.69 -17.49 -31.41
N GLN A 441 -1.46 -16.82 -32.55
CA GLN A 441 -0.51 -17.27 -33.56
C GLN A 441 0.95 -17.26 -33.05
N ARG A 442 1.33 -16.26 -32.23
CA ARG A 442 2.66 -16.22 -31.59
C ARG A 442 2.80 -17.28 -30.50
N GLN A 443 1.73 -17.58 -29.78
CA GLN A 443 1.72 -18.64 -28.77
C GLN A 443 1.97 -20.01 -29.39
N GLN A 444 1.33 -20.30 -30.53
CA GLN A 444 1.56 -21.55 -31.29
C GLN A 444 3.01 -21.66 -31.80
N ILE A 445 3.60 -20.58 -32.30
CA ILE A 445 5.00 -20.58 -32.78
C ILE A 445 5.97 -20.88 -31.62
N ALA A 446 5.76 -20.26 -30.46
CA ALA A 446 6.61 -20.48 -29.28
C ALA A 446 6.48 -21.92 -28.73
N GLU A 447 5.29 -22.53 -28.79
CA GLU A 447 5.09 -23.94 -28.42
C GLU A 447 5.80 -24.90 -29.40
N ILE A 448 5.75 -24.61 -30.70
CA ILE A 448 6.46 -25.40 -31.73
C ILE A 448 7.99 -25.29 -31.56
N GLU A 449 8.52 -24.09 -31.30
CA GLU A 449 9.96 -23.91 -31.03
C GLU A 449 10.41 -24.62 -29.75
N LYS A 450 9.55 -24.65 -28.71
CA LYS A 450 9.84 -25.39 -27.48
C LYS A 450 9.91 -26.90 -27.73
N GLN A 451 8.97 -27.46 -28.51
CA GLN A 451 9.00 -28.86 -28.91
C GLN A 451 10.23 -29.20 -29.76
N ALA A 452 10.66 -28.30 -30.64
CA ALA A 452 11.88 -28.46 -31.44
C ALA A 452 13.16 -28.41 -30.58
N LYS A 453 13.21 -27.54 -29.56
CA LYS A 453 14.32 -27.49 -28.59
C LYS A 453 14.38 -28.72 -27.69
N GLU A 454 13.23 -29.22 -27.23
CA GLU A 454 13.17 -30.45 -26.42
C GLU A 454 13.60 -31.69 -27.23
N GLN A 455 13.34 -31.73 -28.55
CA GLN A 455 13.85 -32.78 -29.44
C GLN A 455 15.37 -32.72 -29.69
N SER A 456 16.01 -31.56 -29.55
CA SER A 456 17.46 -31.40 -29.83
C SER A 456 18.38 -31.61 -28.61
N GLN A 457 17.83 -31.78 -27.41
CA GLN A 457 18.59 -31.99 -26.15
C GLN A 457 18.44 -33.39 -25.52
N LEU A 458 18.16 -34.42 -26.31
CA LEU A 458 18.24 -35.82 -25.85
C LEU A 458 19.68 -36.35 -25.99
N THR A 459 20.56 -36.02 -25.04
CA THR A 459 21.83 -36.76 -24.85
C THR A 459 21.73 -37.54 -23.54
N ALA A 460 21.56 -38.85 -23.62
CA ALA A 460 21.46 -39.73 -22.47
C ALA A 460 22.81 -39.78 -21.72
N VAL A 461 22.80 -39.51 -20.41
CA VAL A 461 23.98 -39.65 -19.55
C VAL A 461 23.91 -41.00 -18.84
N THR A 462 24.88 -41.86 -19.12
CA THR A 462 25.10 -43.13 -18.41
C THR A 462 26.01 -42.90 -17.21
N THR A 463 25.52 -43.14 -16.01
CA THR A 463 26.32 -43.03 -14.79
C THR A 463 26.56 -44.44 -14.23
N LYS A 464 27.84 -44.83 -14.06
CA LYS A 464 28.24 -46.08 -13.41
C LYS A 464 28.42 -45.84 -11.92
N SER A 465 27.70 -46.57 -11.07
CA SER A 465 27.92 -46.56 -9.62
C SER A 465 27.95 -47.99 -9.05
N ARG A 466 28.67 -48.18 -7.95
CA ARG A 466 28.92 -49.50 -7.33
C ARG A 466 28.29 -49.52 -5.94
N ASN A 467 27.49 -50.54 -5.64
CA ASN A 467 26.89 -50.70 -4.31
C ASN A 467 27.90 -51.29 -3.30
N VAL A 468 27.61 -51.19 -2.01
CA VAL A 468 28.44 -51.63 -0.85
C VAL A 468 28.80 -53.14 -0.91
N HIS A 469 28.10 -53.94 -1.72
CA HIS A 469 28.40 -55.37 -1.96
C HIS A 469 29.18 -55.66 -3.25
N GLY A 470 29.66 -54.65 -3.97
CA GLY A 470 30.64 -54.83 -5.05
C GLY A 470 30.09 -55.06 -6.46
N ASP A 471 28.76 -55.09 -6.65
CA ASP A 471 28.12 -55.20 -7.96
C ASP A 471 28.04 -53.84 -8.69
N GLU A 472 28.33 -53.84 -9.99
CA GLU A 472 28.26 -52.65 -10.86
C GLU A 472 26.82 -52.39 -11.34
N ILE A 473 26.30 -51.20 -11.07
CA ILE A 473 25.00 -50.73 -11.59
C ILE A 473 25.27 -49.67 -12.66
N ILE A 474 24.78 -49.92 -13.87
CA ILE A 474 24.81 -48.99 -14.99
C ILE A 474 23.41 -48.38 -15.12
N VAL A 475 23.25 -47.10 -14.81
CA VAL A 475 21.98 -46.38 -14.97
C VAL A 475 22.09 -45.44 -16.17
N THR A 476 21.29 -45.71 -17.20
CA THR A 476 21.14 -44.86 -18.40
C THR A 476 19.93 -43.96 -18.18
N THR A 477 20.16 -42.66 -17.93
CA THR A 477 19.05 -41.70 -17.74
C THR A 477 18.78 -40.99 -19.06
N THR A 478 17.60 -41.21 -19.64
CA THR A 478 17.20 -40.67 -20.95
C THR A 478 16.30 -39.44 -20.87
N SER A 479 15.94 -38.95 -19.67
CA SER A 479 15.12 -37.74 -19.51
C SER A 479 15.62 -36.83 -18.39
N ASN A 480 15.67 -35.52 -18.66
CA ASN A 480 15.94 -34.48 -17.66
C ASN A 480 14.79 -34.29 -16.65
N TYR A 481 13.67 -35.00 -16.81
CA TYR A 481 12.51 -34.87 -15.92
C TYR A 481 12.72 -35.62 -14.59
N GLU A 482 13.54 -36.67 -14.60
CA GLU A 482 13.85 -37.47 -13.41
C GLU A 482 15.00 -36.89 -12.57
N THR A 483 15.64 -35.82 -13.04
CA THR A 483 16.64 -35.05 -12.28
C THR A 483 16.04 -33.88 -11.50
N GLN A 484 14.70 -33.76 -11.43
CA GLN A 484 14.11 -33.05 -10.30
C GLN A 484 14.43 -33.87 -9.07
N THR A 485 15.31 -33.34 -8.23
CA THR A 485 15.58 -33.82 -6.88
C THR A 485 14.25 -34.30 -6.31
N PHE A 486 14.15 -35.62 -6.09
CA PHE A 486 12.99 -36.26 -5.49
C PHE A 486 12.95 -35.80 -4.02
N SER A 487 12.59 -34.53 -3.81
CA SER A 487 12.29 -34.00 -2.50
C SER A 487 11.07 -34.78 -2.05
N SER A 488 11.28 -35.62 -1.04
CA SER A 488 10.20 -36.39 -0.44
C SER A 488 9.00 -35.47 -0.24
N LYS A 489 7.78 -35.93 -0.54
CA LYS A 489 6.50 -35.21 -0.42
C LYS A 489 6.21 -34.68 1.01
N THR A 490 7.20 -34.71 1.89
CA THR A 490 7.25 -34.53 3.34
C THR A 490 8.34 -33.53 3.76
N ASP A 491 8.65 -32.49 2.96
CA ASP A 491 9.48 -31.39 3.49
C ASP A 491 8.66 -30.53 4.47
N TRP A 492 8.67 -30.97 5.73
CA TRP A 492 7.99 -30.28 6.82
C TRP A 492 8.62 -28.93 7.13
N ARG A 493 9.88 -28.67 6.76
CA ARG A 493 10.60 -27.41 7.06
C ARG A 493 10.01 -26.25 6.26
N VAL A 494 9.80 -26.45 4.96
CA VAL A 494 9.16 -25.46 4.09
C VAL A 494 7.76 -25.12 4.59
N ARG A 495 6.99 -26.14 5.02
CA ARG A 495 5.66 -25.92 5.59
C ARG A 495 5.71 -25.21 6.94
N ALA A 496 6.66 -25.52 7.80
CA ALA A 496 6.84 -24.83 9.08
C ALA A 496 7.12 -23.32 8.89
N ILE A 497 7.97 -22.97 7.93
CA ILE A 497 8.22 -21.55 7.58
C ILE A 497 6.94 -20.89 7.03
N SER A 498 6.18 -21.63 6.21
CA SER A 498 4.92 -21.13 5.65
C SER A 498 3.85 -20.90 6.73
N ALA A 499 3.76 -21.79 7.71
CA ALA A 499 2.81 -21.71 8.81
C ALA A 499 3.03 -20.45 9.68
N ASN A 500 4.28 -19.99 9.84
CA ASN A 500 4.58 -18.73 10.55
C ASN A 500 3.89 -17.51 9.91
N ASN A 501 3.58 -17.57 8.61
CA ASN A 501 2.91 -16.47 7.89
C ASN A 501 1.37 -16.53 7.98
N LEU A 502 0.77 -17.52 8.67
CA LEU A 502 -0.70 -17.65 8.80
C LEU A 502 -1.35 -16.42 9.44
N HIS A 503 -0.61 -15.69 10.28
CA HIS A 503 -1.08 -14.45 10.90
C HIS A 503 -1.43 -13.36 9.87
N LEU A 504 -0.88 -13.41 8.65
CA LEU A 504 -1.18 -12.43 7.59
C LEU A 504 -2.59 -12.63 7.02
N ARG A 505 -3.08 -13.88 6.97
CA ARG A 505 -4.40 -14.23 6.42
C ARG A 505 -5.55 -13.78 7.31
N ILE A 506 -5.28 -13.63 8.60
CA ILE A 506 -6.23 -13.13 9.62
C ILE A 506 -6.73 -11.72 9.31
N ASN A 507 -5.99 -10.94 8.52
CA ASN A 507 -6.42 -9.58 8.15
C ASN A 507 -7.63 -9.59 7.21
N ASN A 508 -7.82 -10.67 6.46
CA ASN A 508 -8.90 -10.83 5.49
C ASN A 508 -9.73 -12.08 5.87
N LEU A 509 -10.70 -11.90 6.76
CA LEU A 509 -11.64 -12.95 7.15
C LEU A 509 -12.96 -12.77 6.40
N PHE A 510 -13.37 -13.80 5.68
CA PHE A 510 -14.66 -13.88 5.02
C PHE A 510 -15.55 -14.85 5.79
N VAL A 511 -16.80 -14.46 6.04
CA VAL A 511 -17.80 -15.32 6.68
C VAL A 511 -18.91 -15.54 5.65
N SER A 512 -19.20 -16.80 5.35
CA SER A 512 -20.31 -17.16 4.44
C SER A 512 -21.62 -16.76 5.11
N ALA A 513 -22.38 -15.87 4.46
CA ALA A 513 -23.61 -15.29 5.00
C ALA A 513 -24.81 -15.41 4.04
N ASP A 514 -24.69 -16.26 3.00
CA ASP A 514 -25.68 -16.34 1.92
C ASP A 514 -27.01 -16.93 2.40
N ASP A 515 -28.11 -16.20 2.15
CA ASP A 515 -29.53 -16.59 2.27
C ASP A 515 -29.88 -17.55 3.42
N ILE A 516 -29.43 -17.20 4.63
CA ILE A 516 -29.70 -17.99 5.83
C ILE A 516 -31.16 -17.76 6.24
N GLY A 517 -31.96 -18.83 6.27
CA GLY A 517 -33.35 -18.78 6.73
C GLY A 517 -33.44 -18.26 8.18
N GLN A 518 -34.56 -17.61 8.53
CA GLN A 518 -34.81 -17.09 9.89
C GLN A 518 -34.95 -18.20 10.96
N SER A 519 -34.88 -19.48 10.57
CA SER A 519 -34.99 -20.63 11.45
C SER A 519 -33.60 -21.22 11.74
N GLY A 520 -33.13 -21.10 12.97
CA GLY A 520 -31.88 -21.72 13.44
C GLY A 520 -31.16 -20.87 14.48
N PHE A 521 -30.17 -21.46 15.16
CA PHE A 521 -29.32 -20.71 16.08
C PHE A 521 -28.27 -19.88 15.33
N THR A 522 -27.95 -18.70 15.88
CA THR A 522 -26.81 -17.88 15.44
C THR A 522 -25.61 -18.13 16.35
N TYR A 523 -24.51 -18.60 15.77
CA TYR A 523 -23.27 -18.87 16.50
C TYR A 523 -22.35 -17.65 16.48
N VAL A 524 -21.90 -17.21 17.66
CA VAL A 524 -20.98 -16.08 17.80
C VAL A 524 -19.61 -16.61 18.20
N LEU A 525 -18.60 -16.43 17.34
CA LEU A 525 -17.22 -16.85 17.59
C LEU A 525 -16.33 -15.64 17.92
N PRO A 526 -15.64 -15.63 19.09
CA PRO A 526 -14.68 -14.59 19.43
C PRO A 526 -13.48 -14.57 18.49
N LYS A 527 -13.08 -13.37 18.04
CA LYS A 527 -11.92 -13.26 17.15
C LYS A 527 -10.61 -13.67 17.82
N ASN A 528 -10.46 -13.51 19.14
CA ASN A 528 -9.21 -13.86 19.81
C ASN A 528 -8.90 -15.37 19.70
N ILE A 529 -9.89 -16.24 19.94
CA ILE A 529 -9.71 -17.68 19.83
C ILE A 529 -9.63 -18.14 18.38
N LEU A 530 -10.40 -17.55 17.46
CA LEU A 530 -10.26 -17.85 16.04
C LEU A 530 -8.86 -17.54 15.52
N ARG A 531 -8.31 -16.38 15.89
CA ARG A 531 -6.95 -15.97 15.50
C ARG A 531 -5.91 -16.98 15.97
N ARG A 532 -5.98 -17.37 17.25
CA ARG A 532 -5.02 -18.33 17.81
C ARG A 532 -5.19 -19.73 17.22
N PHE A 533 -6.43 -20.15 16.93
CA PHE A 533 -6.70 -21.43 16.26
C PHE A 533 -6.06 -21.47 14.86
N ILE A 534 -6.25 -20.41 14.06
CA ILE A 534 -5.61 -20.29 12.74
C ILE A 534 -4.07 -20.30 12.84
N MET A 535 -3.51 -19.56 13.80
CA MET A 535 -2.05 -19.53 14.01
C MET A 535 -1.47 -20.88 14.46
N SER A 536 -2.29 -21.74 15.06
CA SER A 536 -1.86 -23.06 15.53
C SER A 536 -1.93 -24.14 14.44
N ALA A 537 -2.47 -23.83 13.26
CA ALA A 537 -2.72 -24.77 12.17
C ALA A 537 -1.54 -24.97 11.19
N ASP A 538 -1.70 -25.92 10.27
CA ASP A 538 -0.88 -26.08 9.06
C ASP A 538 -1.69 -25.71 7.81
N LEU A 539 -1.02 -25.23 6.77
CA LEU A 539 -1.69 -24.85 5.51
C LEU A 539 -2.27 -26.03 4.73
N ARG A 540 -1.81 -27.25 5.00
CA ARG A 540 -2.19 -28.46 4.25
C ARG A 540 -2.90 -29.49 5.12
N THR A 541 -2.37 -29.74 6.30
CA THR A 541 -2.90 -30.72 7.25
C THR A 541 -4.03 -30.09 8.08
N GLN A 542 -5.19 -30.75 8.10
CA GLN A 542 -6.33 -30.31 8.89
C GLN A 542 -6.07 -30.46 10.39
N ILE A 543 -6.57 -29.51 11.18
CA ILE A 543 -6.67 -29.57 12.65
C ILE A 543 -8.10 -29.26 13.07
N ALA A 544 -8.53 -29.78 14.22
CA ALA A 544 -9.87 -29.60 14.77
C ALA A 544 -9.86 -29.23 16.25
N GLY A 545 -10.92 -28.59 16.72
CA GLY A 545 -11.18 -28.35 18.13
C GLY A 545 -12.68 -28.41 18.44
N TYR A 546 -13.03 -28.95 19.61
CA TYR A 546 -14.41 -28.99 20.07
C TYR A 546 -14.85 -27.62 20.60
N LEU A 547 -16.08 -27.24 20.29
CA LEU A 547 -16.67 -25.94 20.64
C LEU A 547 -17.55 -26.09 21.87
N TYR A 548 -17.33 -25.23 22.87
CA TYR A 548 -18.17 -25.12 24.05
C TYR A 548 -18.59 -23.68 24.26
N GLY A 549 -19.82 -23.48 24.71
CA GLY A 549 -20.39 -22.16 24.83
C GLY A 549 -21.57 -22.07 25.78
N VAL A 550 -22.23 -20.93 25.74
CA VAL A 550 -23.45 -20.66 26.50
C VAL A 550 -24.46 -19.91 25.65
N THR A 551 -25.73 -20.08 25.99
CA THR A 551 -26.81 -19.26 25.46
C THR A 551 -26.94 -18.00 26.33
N PRO A 552 -26.79 -16.78 25.79
CA PRO A 552 -26.85 -15.56 26.57
C PRO A 552 -28.27 -15.30 27.11
N ALA A 553 -28.35 -14.69 28.30
CA ALA A 553 -29.62 -14.39 28.95
C ALA A 553 -30.49 -13.44 28.09
N GLY A 554 -31.72 -13.86 27.78
CA GLY A 554 -32.68 -13.07 27.02
C GLY A 554 -32.63 -13.27 25.49
N ARG A 555 -31.74 -14.11 24.97
CA ARG A 555 -31.71 -14.52 23.55
C ARG A 555 -31.46 -16.01 23.41
N SER A 556 -32.54 -16.79 23.30
CA SER A 556 -32.46 -18.25 23.12
C SER A 556 -31.98 -18.66 21.73
N ASP A 557 -32.07 -17.76 20.76
CA ASP A 557 -31.68 -17.93 19.36
C ASP A 557 -30.18 -17.76 19.10
N VAL A 558 -29.41 -17.32 20.10
CA VAL A 558 -27.96 -17.05 19.98
C VAL A 558 -27.15 -18.03 20.80
N LYS A 559 -26.04 -18.51 20.25
CA LYS A 559 -25.08 -19.39 20.92
C LYS A 559 -23.71 -18.70 20.94
N GLU A 560 -23.21 -18.33 22.11
CA GLU A 560 -21.90 -17.69 22.27
C GLU A 560 -20.83 -18.75 22.54
N ILE A 561 -19.81 -18.83 21.68
CA ILE A 561 -18.71 -19.78 21.83
C ILE A 561 -17.66 -19.19 22.76
N HIS A 562 -17.43 -19.84 23.90
CA HIS A 562 -16.45 -19.38 24.90
C HIS A 562 -15.15 -20.18 24.88
N CYS A 563 -15.18 -21.43 24.44
CA CYS A 563 -14.03 -22.32 24.53
C CYS A 563 -13.84 -23.14 23.25
N ILE A 564 -12.58 -23.22 22.79
CA ILE A 564 -12.13 -24.24 21.84
C ILE A 564 -11.25 -25.23 22.61
N ALA A 565 -11.71 -26.48 22.74
CA ALA A 565 -10.94 -27.56 23.34
C ALA A 565 -10.16 -28.32 22.25
N LEU A 566 -8.84 -28.19 22.26
CA LEU A 566 -7.93 -28.98 21.44
C LEU A 566 -7.65 -30.30 22.17
N VAL A 567 -7.82 -31.40 21.44
CA VAL A 567 -7.61 -32.76 21.94
C VAL A 567 -6.48 -33.43 21.17
N PRO A 568 -5.89 -34.52 21.70
CA PRO A 568 -4.89 -35.33 20.98
C PRO A 568 -5.39 -35.71 19.59
N GLN A 569 -4.72 -35.32 18.52
CA GLN A 569 -5.23 -35.51 17.16
C GLN A 569 -4.12 -35.64 16.12
N TRP A 570 -4.44 -36.27 15.00
CA TRP A 570 -3.63 -36.22 13.79
C TRP A 570 -4.53 -36.00 12.57
N GLY A 571 -3.97 -35.47 11.50
CA GLY A 571 -4.75 -35.00 10.37
C GLY A 571 -4.10 -35.31 9.04
N THR A 572 -4.94 -35.36 8.01
CA THR A 572 -4.53 -35.44 6.62
C THR A 572 -4.91 -34.15 5.90
N HIS A 573 -4.80 -34.13 4.58
CA HIS A 573 -5.30 -33.03 3.76
C HIS A 573 -6.82 -33.11 3.49
N ARG A 574 -7.49 -34.15 4.00
CA ARG A 574 -8.92 -34.43 3.75
C ARG A 574 -9.71 -34.51 5.04
N GLU A 575 -9.21 -35.23 6.03
CA GLU A 575 -9.88 -35.46 7.32
C GLU A 575 -8.93 -35.29 8.51
N VAL A 576 -9.52 -35.26 9.71
CA VAL A 576 -8.85 -35.21 11.01
C VAL A 576 -9.36 -36.36 11.87
N HIS A 577 -8.46 -36.95 12.66
CA HIS A 577 -8.77 -38.07 13.53
C HIS A 577 -8.62 -37.65 15.00
N LEU A 578 -9.71 -37.80 15.74
CA LEU A 578 -9.82 -37.48 17.17
C LEU A 578 -10.10 -38.77 17.97
N PRO A 579 -9.75 -38.82 19.27
CA PRO A 579 -10.17 -39.85 20.19
C PRO A 579 -11.69 -39.84 20.37
N HIS A 580 -12.25 -40.99 20.75
CA HIS A 580 -13.69 -41.14 21.00
C HIS A 580 -14.17 -40.34 22.22
N ASP A 581 -13.34 -40.21 23.24
CA ASP A 581 -13.69 -39.46 24.45
C ASP A 581 -13.78 -37.96 24.17
N LEU A 582 -14.82 -37.32 24.71
CA LEU A 582 -14.95 -35.86 24.72
C LEU A 582 -14.13 -35.24 25.88
N PRO A 583 -13.68 -33.98 25.75
CA PRO A 583 -12.92 -33.34 26.80
C PRO A 583 -13.77 -33.13 28.06
N HIS A 584 -13.18 -33.42 29.22
CA HIS A 584 -13.79 -33.20 30.52
C HIS A 584 -12.94 -32.25 31.35
N HIS A 585 -13.52 -31.13 31.78
CA HIS A 585 -12.85 -30.15 32.64
C HIS A 585 -13.88 -29.34 33.45
N PRO A 586 -13.57 -28.92 34.70
CA PRO A 586 -14.51 -28.15 35.52
C PRO A 586 -15.05 -26.88 34.86
N LEU A 587 -14.24 -26.20 34.01
CA LEU A 587 -14.65 -24.96 33.34
C LEU A 587 -15.71 -25.14 32.25
N ILE A 588 -15.81 -26.34 31.64
CA ILE A 588 -16.80 -26.63 30.59
C ILE A 588 -18.00 -27.42 31.11
N LYS A 589 -18.03 -27.74 32.41
CA LYS A 589 -19.09 -28.54 33.02
C LYS A 589 -20.47 -27.88 32.91
N ASP A 590 -20.50 -26.55 33.06
CA ASP A 590 -21.72 -25.75 33.00
C ASP A 590 -21.96 -25.15 31.59
N MET A 591 -21.12 -25.53 30.60
CA MET A 591 -21.23 -25.09 29.21
C MET A 591 -21.89 -26.15 28.35
N GLU A 592 -22.57 -25.73 27.29
CA GLU A 592 -23.15 -26.63 26.30
C GLU A 592 -22.11 -26.95 25.19
N PRO A 593 -22.04 -28.21 24.72
CA PRO A 593 -21.25 -28.55 23.54
C PRO A 593 -21.96 -28.00 22.29
N LEU A 594 -21.24 -27.16 21.53
CA LEU A 594 -21.75 -26.50 20.31
C LEU A 594 -21.20 -27.14 19.02
N GLY A 595 -20.56 -28.29 19.12
CA GLY A 595 -20.00 -29.03 17.98
C GLY A 595 -18.48 -28.84 17.85
N TRP A 596 -17.97 -28.59 16.65
CA TRP A 596 -16.52 -28.55 16.39
C TRP A 596 -16.14 -27.60 15.25
N ILE A 597 -14.90 -27.11 15.29
CA ILE A 597 -14.27 -26.31 14.24
C ILE A 597 -13.08 -27.05 13.66
N HIS A 598 -12.86 -26.99 12.35
CA HIS A 598 -11.65 -27.53 11.73
C HIS A 598 -11.13 -26.68 10.57
N THR A 599 -9.84 -26.81 10.28
CA THR A 599 -9.19 -26.16 9.14
C THR A 599 -9.26 -27.02 7.90
N GLN A 600 -9.32 -26.39 6.72
CA GLN A 600 -9.22 -27.08 5.44
C GLN A 600 -8.31 -26.35 4.45
N PRO A 601 -7.53 -27.08 3.64
CA PRO A 601 -6.52 -26.48 2.76
C PRO A 601 -7.13 -25.76 1.55
N ASN A 602 -8.34 -26.15 1.14
CA ASN A 602 -9.05 -25.57 0.00
C ASN A 602 -10.47 -25.20 0.44
N GLU A 603 -10.99 -24.11 -0.11
CA GLU A 603 -12.40 -23.74 0.09
C GLU A 603 -13.31 -24.62 -0.76
N THR A 604 -14.30 -25.23 -0.11
CA THR A 604 -15.35 -26.03 -0.75
C THR A 604 -16.69 -25.33 -0.59
N ALA A 605 -17.53 -25.35 -1.63
CA ALA A 605 -18.88 -24.80 -1.56
C ALA A 605 -19.85 -25.65 -0.70
N GLN A 606 -19.42 -26.84 -0.31
CA GLN A 606 -20.21 -27.89 0.32
C GLN A 606 -19.41 -28.45 1.49
N LEU A 607 -20.12 -28.93 2.53
CA LEU A 607 -19.51 -29.68 3.61
C LEU A 607 -18.90 -30.98 3.05
N SER A 608 -17.82 -31.52 3.63
CA SER A 608 -17.26 -32.77 3.10
C SER A 608 -18.06 -33.99 3.59
N PRO A 609 -18.14 -35.09 2.82
CA PRO A 609 -18.77 -36.32 3.28
C PRO A 609 -18.12 -36.89 4.56
N GLN A 610 -16.82 -36.62 4.74
CA GLN A 610 -16.05 -37.03 5.92
C GLN A 610 -16.51 -36.26 7.16
N ASP A 611 -16.73 -34.94 7.04
CA ASP A 611 -17.22 -34.12 8.15
C ASP A 611 -18.64 -34.53 8.58
N VAL A 612 -19.52 -34.83 7.61
CA VAL A 612 -20.87 -35.36 7.89
C VAL A 612 -20.79 -36.69 8.65
N THR A 613 -19.93 -37.59 8.19
CA THR A 613 -19.74 -38.91 8.81
C THR A 613 -19.19 -38.78 10.23
N MET A 614 -18.17 -37.94 10.43
CA MET A 614 -17.54 -37.71 11.72
C MET A 614 -18.51 -37.08 12.72
N HIS A 615 -19.24 -36.04 12.31
CA HIS A 615 -20.20 -35.35 13.15
C HIS A 615 -21.36 -36.28 13.55
N ALA A 616 -21.93 -37.04 12.60
CA ALA A 616 -23.01 -37.98 12.88
C ALA A 616 -22.58 -39.12 13.83
N LYS A 617 -21.37 -39.68 13.65
CA LYS A 617 -20.83 -40.70 14.57
C LYS A 617 -20.60 -40.15 15.98
N THR A 618 -20.04 -38.94 16.08
CA THR A 618 -19.83 -38.28 17.38
C THR A 618 -21.15 -38.04 18.09
N MET A 619 -22.19 -37.58 17.39
CA MET A 619 -23.54 -37.42 17.94
C MET A 619 -24.17 -38.75 18.38
N ALA A 620 -23.96 -39.82 17.62
CA ALA A 620 -24.49 -41.14 17.96
C ALA A 620 -23.82 -41.74 19.22
N GLU A 621 -22.52 -41.47 19.40
CA GLU A 621 -21.75 -41.90 20.57
C GLU A 621 -22.07 -41.05 21.81
N HIS A 622 -22.32 -39.74 21.65
CA HIS A 622 -22.46 -38.79 22.75
C HIS A 622 -23.81 -38.09 22.77
N LYS A 623 -24.70 -38.55 23.65
CA LYS A 623 -26.04 -37.96 23.85
C LYS A 623 -26.05 -36.51 24.36
N SER A 624 -24.90 -35.99 24.79
CA SER A 624 -24.76 -34.58 25.18
C SER A 624 -24.79 -33.62 23.99
N TRP A 625 -24.56 -34.12 22.77
CA TRP A 625 -24.65 -33.31 21.55
C TRP A 625 -26.10 -33.26 21.08
N ASP A 626 -26.69 -32.07 21.16
CA ASP A 626 -28.00 -31.78 20.60
C ASP A 626 -27.88 -31.48 19.11
N GLY A 627 -28.55 -32.28 18.26
CA GLY A 627 -28.51 -32.12 16.80
C GLY A 627 -29.03 -30.79 16.28
N GLU A 628 -29.83 -30.06 17.07
CA GLU A 628 -30.27 -28.71 16.73
C GLU A 628 -29.22 -27.64 17.11
N ALA A 629 -28.46 -27.86 18.19
CA ALA A 629 -27.53 -26.88 18.76
C ALA A 629 -26.06 -27.11 18.39
N THR A 630 -25.68 -28.28 17.88
CA THR A 630 -24.30 -28.56 17.45
C THR A 630 -24.06 -28.17 16.00
N THR A 631 -22.92 -27.53 15.73
CA THR A 631 -22.52 -27.08 14.39
C THR A 631 -21.12 -27.56 14.00
N ILE A 632 -20.86 -27.60 12.70
CA ILE A 632 -19.55 -27.85 12.10
C ILE A 632 -19.08 -26.52 11.51
N ILE A 633 -18.00 -25.96 12.03
CA ILE A 633 -17.38 -24.74 11.49
C ILE A 633 -16.17 -25.13 10.66
N THR A 634 -16.17 -24.80 9.37
CA THR A 634 -15.02 -24.99 8.50
C THR A 634 -14.24 -23.69 8.36
N CYS A 635 -12.91 -23.75 8.47
CA CYS A 635 -11.99 -22.64 8.27
C CYS A 635 -11.08 -22.94 7.08
N SER A 636 -11.43 -22.38 5.92
CA SER A 636 -10.73 -22.62 4.65
C SER A 636 -9.59 -21.64 4.43
N PHE A 637 -8.42 -22.14 4.05
CA PHE A 637 -7.27 -21.31 3.73
C PHE A 637 -7.24 -20.91 2.25
N THR A 638 -7.54 -19.65 1.95
CA THR A 638 -7.43 -19.07 0.61
C THR A 638 -6.19 -18.16 0.51
N PRO A 639 -5.59 -17.95 -0.68
CA PRO A 639 -4.38 -17.13 -0.80
C PRO A 639 -4.57 -15.71 -0.21
N GLY A 640 -3.92 -15.42 0.93
CA GLY A 640 -4.01 -14.13 1.61
C GLY A 640 -5.25 -13.89 2.48
N SER A 641 -6.11 -14.90 2.69
CA SER A 641 -7.35 -14.80 3.47
C SER A 641 -7.77 -16.12 4.12
N CYS A 642 -8.77 -16.05 5.00
CA CYS A 642 -9.47 -17.23 5.50
C CYS A 642 -10.98 -17.08 5.31
N SER A 643 -11.63 -18.15 4.85
CA SER A 643 -13.09 -18.20 4.69
C SER A 643 -13.68 -19.13 5.75
N LEU A 644 -14.69 -18.66 6.49
CA LEU A 644 -15.42 -19.43 7.48
C LEU A 644 -16.85 -19.71 7.01
N ALA A 645 -17.29 -20.95 7.24
CA ALA A 645 -18.68 -21.35 7.07
C ALA A 645 -19.11 -22.26 8.23
N ALA A 646 -20.36 -22.14 8.66
CA ALA A 646 -20.94 -22.97 9.68
C ALA A 646 -22.09 -23.80 9.10
N TYR A 647 -22.14 -25.08 9.49
CA TYR A 647 -23.09 -26.06 8.97
C TYR A 647 -23.76 -26.82 10.11
N LYS A 648 -24.99 -27.24 9.90
CA LYS A 648 -25.72 -28.16 10.78
C LYS A 648 -26.15 -29.37 9.95
N LEU A 649 -26.20 -30.56 10.56
CA LEU A 649 -26.74 -31.74 9.88
C LEU A 649 -28.26 -31.73 9.89
N THR A 650 -28.86 -32.12 8.77
CA THR A 650 -30.28 -32.46 8.72
C THR A 650 -30.50 -33.86 9.29
N PRO A 651 -31.73 -34.24 9.68
CA PRO A 651 -32.03 -35.60 10.11
C PRO A 651 -31.60 -36.67 9.10
N GLN A 652 -31.77 -36.38 7.80
CA GLN A 652 -31.32 -37.26 6.71
C GLN A 652 -29.78 -37.40 6.68
N GLY A 653 -29.06 -36.29 6.90
CA GLY A 653 -27.60 -36.31 6.99
C GLY A 653 -27.07 -37.07 8.19
N TYR A 654 -27.76 -36.99 9.34
CA TYR A 654 -27.43 -37.78 10.53
C TYR A 654 -27.60 -39.28 10.27
N GLU A 655 -28.74 -39.70 9.73
CA GLU A 655 -29.01 -41.11 9.42
C GLU A 655 -27.98 -41.67 8.43
N TRP A 656 -27.69 -40.91 7.37
CA TRP A 656 -26.69 -41.29 6.37
C TRP A 656 -25.28 -41.37 6.96
N GLY A 657 -24.85 -40.33 7.71
CA GLY A 657 -23.51 -40.24 8.27
C GLY A 657 -23.24 -41.33 9.33
N ALA A 658 -24.24 -41.69 10.13
CA ALA A 658 -24.13 -42.75 11.12
C ALA A 658 -23.95 -44.15 10.48
N GLN A 659 -24.53 -44.36 9.30
CA GLN A 659 -24.44 -45.63 8.57
C GLN A 659 -23.24 -45.70 7.62
N ASN A 660 -22.64 -44.55 7.27
CA ASN A 660 -21.57 -44.51 6.28
C ASN A 660 -20.29 -45.25 6.77
N ARG A 661 -19.85 -46.19 5.94
CA ARG A 661 -18.62 -46.98 6.13
C ARG A 661 -17.54 -46.66 5.09
N ASP A 662 -17.88 -45.95 4.01
CA ASP A 662 -16.93 -45.54 2.99
C ASP A 662 -16.39 -44.15 3.33
N THR A 663 -15.22 -44.12 3.94
CA THR A 663 -14.49 -42.89 4.32
C THR A 663 -13.38 -42.54 3.33
N VAL A 664 -13.16 -43.38 2.30
CA VAL A 664 -12.03 -43.26 1.36
C VAL A 664 -12.47 -42.55 0.07
N SER A 665 -13.68 -42.82 -0.39
CA SER A 665 -14.22 -42.24 -1.62
C SER A 665 -14.51 -40.74 -1.45
N ALA A 666 -14.18 -39.96 -2.49
CA ALA A 666 -14.50 -38.53 -2.51
C ALA A 666 -16.01 -38.25 -2.64
N GLN A 667 -16.77 -39.21 -3.19
CA GLN A 667 -18.23 -39.17 -3.29
C GLN A 667 -18.80 -40.54 -2.86
N PRO A 668 -18.99 -40.76 -1.56
CA PRO A 668 -19.56 -42.01 -1.06
C PRO A 668 -21.03 -42.14 -1.50
N ALA A 669 -21.49 -43.38 -1.65
CA ALA A 669 -22.83 -43.66 -2.14
C ALA A 669 -23.92 -43.02 -1.25
N GLY A 670 -24.90 -42.37 -1.88
CA GLY A 670 -26.02 -41.72 -1.19
C GLY A 670 -25.72 -40.33 -0.63
N TYR A 671 -24.48 -39.84 -0.71
CA TYR A 671 -24.15 -38.47 -0.28
C TYR A 671 -24.92 -37.41 -1.10
N SER A 672 -25.51 -36.42 -0.42
CA SER A 672 -26.28 -35.35 -1.07
C SER A 672 -26.20 -34.02 -0.34
N LEU A 673 -26.55 -32.92 -1.02
CA LEU A 673 -26.62 -31.57 -0.44
C LEU A 673 -27.77 -31.39 0.55
N GLY A 674 -28.73 -32.31 0.58
CA GLY A 674 -29.80 -32.30 1.58
C GLY A 674 -29.35 -32.76 2.97
N HIS A 675 -28.12 -33.25 3.12
CA HIS A 675 -27.60 -33.79 4.39
C HIS A 675 -27.17 -32.70 5.38
N PHE A 676 -27.02 -31.46 4.94
CA PHE A 676 -26.60 -30.36 5.79
C PHE A 676 -27.27 -29.05 5.36
N GLU A 677 -27.39 -28.14 6.31
CA GLU A 677 -27.86 -26.78 6.10
C GLU A 677 -26.80 -25.79 6.59
N LYS A 678 -26.63 -24.66 5.88
CA LYS A 678 -25.76 -23.59 6.35
C LYS A 678 -26.46 -22.83 7.48
N VAL A 679 -25.73 -22.56 8.56
CA VAL A 679 -26.24 -21.83 9.72
C VAL A 679 -25.50 -20.50 9.90
N GLN A 680 -26.14 -19.58 10.61
CA GLN A 680 -25.59 -18.24 10.79
C GLN A 680 -24.42 -18.25 11.77
N MET A 681 -23.31 -17.64 11.36
CA MET A 681 -22.19 -17.35 12.25
C MET A 681 -21.78 -15.88 12.20
N LEU A 682 -21.34 -15.36 13.35
CA LEU A 682 -20.85 -13.99 13.51
C LEU A 682 -19.51 -14.00 14.23
N LEU A 683 -18.64 -13.04 13.88
CA LEU A 683 -17.39 -12.80 14.59
C LEU A 683 -17.53 -11.63 15.56
N SER A 684 -17.13 -11.81 16.81
CA SER A 684 -17.24 -10.79 17.86
C SER A 684 -15.89 -10.39 18.45
N ASP A 685 -15.74 -9.09 18.70
CA ASP A 685 -14.65 -8.50 19.48
C ASP A 685 -15.13 -8.07 20.88
N LYS A 686 -16.40 -8.33 21.24
CA LYS A 686 -17.01 -7.84 22.49
C LYS A 686 -16.62 -8.64 23.73
N TYR A 687 -16.28 -9.91 23.54
CA TYR A 687 -15.85 -10.80 24.61
C TYR A 687 -14.69 -11.68 24.11
N GLN A 688 -14.01 -12.32 25.04
CA GLN A 688 -12.87 -13.18 24.78
C GLN A 688 -13.22 -14.62 25.16
N GLY A 689 -12.85 -15.56 24.30
CA GLY A 689 -12.84 -16.98 24.65
C GLY A 689 -11.49 -17.46 25.17
N PHE A 690 -11.43 -18.72 25.58
CA PHE A 690 -10.23 -19.41 26.04
C PHE A 690 -10.03 -20.75 25.32
N PHE A 691 -8.89 -21.40 25.56
CA PHE A 691 -8.60 -22.75 25.06
C PHE A 691 -8.50 -23.74 26.20
N LEU A 692 -8.86 -24.98 25.91
CA LEU A 692 -8.42 -26.14 26.69
C LEU A 692 -7.48 -26.95 25.81
N VAL A 693 -6.37 -27.43 26.37
CA VAL A 693 -5.36 -28.22 25.66
C VAL A 693 -5.00 -29.46 26.50
N PRO A 694 -4.43 -30.52 25.91
CA PRO A 694 -4.00 -31.69 26.66
C PRO A 694 -2.96 -31.30 27.73
N SER A 695 -3.05 -31.90 28.91
CA SER A 695 -2.22 -31.53 30.08
C SER A 695 -0.73 -31.89 29.92
N ASP A 696 -0.39 -32.71 28.92
CA ASP A 696 0.98 -33.00 28.51
C ASP A 696 1.50 -31.99 27.46
N GLY A 697 0.68 -31.01 27.07
CA GLY A 697 0.94 -30.01 26.04
C GLY A 697 0.92 -30.54 24.61
N VAL A 698 0.68 -31.84 24.39
CA VAL A 698 0.76 -32.48 23.06
C VAL A 698 -0.66 -32.68 22.51
N TRP A 699 -1.11 -31.75 21.67
CA TRP A 699 -2.34 -31.97 20.90
C TRP A 699 -2.06 -32.54 19.51
N ASN A 700 -0.91 -32.27 18.89
CA ASN A 700 -0.60 -32.71 17.53
C ASN A 700 0.26 -33.98 17.49
N TYR A 701 -0.32 -35.08 17.02
CA TYR A 701 0.32 -36.40 16.86
C TYR A 701 0.78 -36.68 15.43
N ASN A 702 0.77 -35.72 14.50
CA ASN A 702 1.20 -35.97 13.12
C ASN A 702 2.65 -36.43 12.97
N PHE A 703 3.55 -36.07 13.90
CA PHE A 703 4.93 -36.57 13.96
C PHE A 703 5.13 -37.68 15.00
N MET A 704 4.06 -38.09 15.67
CA MET A 704 4.02 -39.10 16.72
C MET A 704 2.87 -40.09 16.48
N GLY A 705 2.55 -40.37 15.22
CA GLY A 705 1.38 -41.15 14.82
C GLY A 705 1.21 -42.50 15.56
N PRO A 706 2.29 -43.29 15.79
CA PRO A 706 2.19 -44.54 16.55
C PRO A 706 1.70 -44.39 18.01
N ASN A 707 1.80 -43.18 18.58
CA ASN A 707 1.41 -42.89 19.95
C ASN A 707 -0.07 -42.46 20.06
N HIS A 708 -0.74 -42.20 18.93
CA HIS A 708 -2.17 -41.85 18.92
C HIS A 708 -3.02 -43.12 18.82
N ARG A 709 -4.09 -43.18 19.61
CA ARG A 709 -5.12 -44.23 19.50
C ARG A 709 -6.51 -43.62 19.63
N ALA A 710 -7.49 -44.18 18.92
CA ALA A 710 -8.87 -43.69 18.97
C ALA A 710 -9.50 -43.87 20.36
N ASP A 711 -9.08 -44.89 21.12
CA ASP A 711 -9.56 -45.21 22.46
C ASP A 711 -8.71 -44.61 23.59
N MET A 712 -7.75 -43.73 23.27
CA MET A 712 -6.89 -43.12 24.28
C MET A 712 -7.67 -42.21 25.23
N LYS A 713 -7.29 -42.23 26.51
CA LYS A 713 -7.77 -41.30 27.53
C LYS A 713 -6.82 -40.12 27.64
N TYR A 714 -7.37 -38.94 27.91
CA TYR A 714 -6.61 -37.70 28.03
C TYR A 714 -7.28 -36.76 29.04
N GLU A 715 -6.48 -35.89 29.63
CA GLU A 715 -6.93 -34.80 30.50
C GLU A 715 -6.59 -33.46 29.85
N VAL A 716 -7.45 -32.47 30.01
CA VAL A 716 -7.24 -31.13 29.44
C VAL A 716 -7.11 -30.08 30.53
N GLU A 717 -6.31 -29.05 30.27
CA GLU A 717 -6.09 -27.91 31.15
C GLU A 717 -6.26 -26.57 30.42
N LEU A 718 -6.38 -25.49 31.18
CA LEU A 718 -6.47 -24.13 30.65
C LEU A 718 -5.07 -23.63 30.27
N ASP A 719 -4.74 -23.69 28.98
CA ASP A 719 -3.52 -23.10 28.45
C ASP A 719 -3.67 -22.69 26.97
N ILE A 720 -2.64 -22.07 26.41
CA ILE A 720 -2.55 -21.59 25.05
C ILE A 720 -2.04 -22.73 24.16
N PRO A 721 -2.73 -23.07 23.06
CA PRO A 721 -2.25 -24.13 22.19
C PRO A 721 -0.92 -23.77 21.52
N HIS A 722 -0.01 -24.73 21.53
CA HIS A 722 1.23 -24.67 20.78
C HIS A 722 0.97 -24.76 19.27
N GLU A 723 1.86 -24.16 18.48
CA GLU A 723 1.77 -24.18 17.02
C GLU A 723 1.98 -25.59 16.45
N PHE A 724 1.46 -25.87 15.25
CA PHE A 724 1.52 -27.20 14.63
C PHE A 724 2.94 -27.80 14.63
N TYR A 725 3.97 -26.99 14.35
CA TYR A 725 5.37 -27.41 14.28
C TYR A 725 6.18 -27.08 15.55
N HIS A 726 5.52 -26.87 16.70
CA HIS A 726 6.21 -26.64 17.98
C HIS A 726 7.09 -27.83 18.36
N GLU A 727 8.16 -27.59 19.12
CA GLU A 727 9.15 -28.62 19.48
C GLU A 727 8.55 -29.83 20.20
N VAL A 728 7.59 -29.56 21.10
CA VAL A 728 6.80 -30.56 21.85
C VAL A 728 6.05 -31.54 20.93
N HIS A 729 5.62 -31.11 19.74
CA HIS A 729 4.90 -31.97 18.78
C HIS A 729 5.82 -32.85 17.93
N ARG A 730 7.14 -32.68 18.01
CA ARG A 730 8.10 -33.37 17.14
C ARG A 730 9.43 -33.71 17.85
N PRO A 731 9.39 -34.39 19.01
CA PRO A 731 10.58 -34.69 19.81
C PRO A 731 11.61 -35.53 19.05
N ASN A 732 11.16 -36.48 18.22
CA ASN A 732 12.03 -37.35 17.44
C ASN A 732 12.98 -36.59 16.51
N HIS A 733 12.59 -35.41 16.00
CA HIS A 733 13.47 -34.61 15.16
C HIS A 733 14.67 -34.04 15.93
N PHE A 734 14.52 -33.79 17.23
CA PHE A 734 15.57 -33.25 18.09
C PHE A 734 16.40 -34.37 18.72
N LEU A 735 15.75 -35.45 19.14
CA LEU A 735 16.43 -36.62 19.71
C LEU A 735 17.36 -37.31 18.70
N ASN A 736 16.98 -37.38 17.43
CA ASN A 736 17.84 -37.90 16.37
C ASN A 736 19.06 -37.02 16.10
N PHE A 737 18.99 -35.72 16.41
CA PHE A 737 20.11 -34.80 16.25
C PHE A 737 21.18 -35.03 17.32
N THR A 738 20.77 -35.27 18.57
CA THR A 738 21.66 -35.65 19.69
C THR A 738 22.30 -37.04 19.54
N ALA A 739 21.79 -37.90 18.65
CA ALA A 739 22.38 -39.20 18.35
C ALA A 739 23.36 -39.16 17.15
N MET A 740 23.41 -38.03 16.43
CA MET A 740 24.35 -37.76 15.34
C MET A 740 25.58 -36.95 15.77
N GLU A 741 25.51 -36.26 16.91
CA GLU A 741 26.69 -35.88 17.72
C GLU A 741 27.19 -37.09 18.51
#